data_AF-A0A3A8EJW1-F1
#
_entry.id   AF-A0A3A8EJW1-F1
#
_cell.length_a   1.000
_cell.length_b   1.000
_cell.length_c   1.000
_cell.angle_alpha   90.00
_cell.angle_beta   90.00
_cell.angle_gamma   90.00
#
_symmetry.space_group_name_H-M   'P 1'
#
loop_
_entity.id
_entity.type
_entity.pdbx_description
1 polymer ?
#
loop_
_entity_poly.entity_id
_entity_poly.type
_entity_poly.pdbx_seq_one_letter_code
_entity_poly.pdbx_strand_id
1 'polypeptide(L)'
;MFDTLMALNFISLFTGAGGLDIGFKEAGHNCLLASDIMKEAELTYSYNYPSVPFFREDIRQIPLDKFKKVIGDKEVDVIIGGPPCQGFSNMGNKNSSDPRNYLFENYVSLVNTFKPKCFLFENVKGLLTMFEGRFFENIVNSFLSIGYSISYTLIDSSLYGVPQKRERVFLMGTRLQHKKFNFPKPDVKPYGFLKSFKNVGDAINDLANFENEEFPNHIILNHSDIVKRRYELIPEGGKLPKPEDLPEDIRRKNFGNTYTRLDRKTISSTIVPGNNALPVHPYLARSLTPREAARIQTFPDNFIFKGDRRSQCILVGNAVPPLLAAKLADSIEKFISDVDYESIDTNHIFIGEKFKLTKTKNSKNSGRVSLRFADLFSGVGGFTEGLKSAGLDCILGADFDRYAVEAYRKNHTDHECLEADLSDEEIQHNIAMRLKEQKVDLVVGGPPCQGFSIFGKRRFVNTKNHQISEDKRNNLVFAFANIVIKSEAKWFIMENVPGILSAQNGEYVKAIQEFFAENGYRTECKVINAADYGVPQLRKRFLLIGTKTDLVIPFPKPKYFSTPDSWQLPYRTVGEVITDLMDPSSYDLLSHHVPAKHAPTIVERYSYIEEGKKLDIERLPEHLKTGTKTGKPIANFSHVYKRLDRKKPSSTIVPGHNAFPVHPVLNRTLTVREAARIQTFPDHYQFVGPIINQCLQVGNAFPCLVAQIFGERLRTVINNEWKEENTTHLAKYSMLE
;
A
#
# COMPACT_ATOMS: atom_id res chain seq x y z
N MET A 1 -16.78 -40.68 -30.90
CA MET A 1 -17.87 -40.23 -30.01
C MET A 1 -17.23 -39.26 -29.03
N PHE A 2 -17.42 -37.96 -29.23
CA PHE A 2 -17.03 -36.95 -28.25
C PHE A 2 -18.22 -36.82 -27.30
N ASP A 3 -18.10 -37.29 -26.05
CA ASP A 3 -19.03 -36.88 -25.01
C ASP A 3 -18.93 -35.36 -24.89
N THR A 4 -20.02 -34.66 -25.22
CA THR A 4 -20.12 -33.21 -25.11
C THR A 4 -20.10 -32.82 -23.63
N LEU A 5 -18.90 -32.51 -23.13
CA LEU A 5 -18.71 -31.82 -21.87
C LEU A 5 -19.39 -30.43 -21.92
N MET A 6 -19.84 -29.93 -20.77
CA MET A 6 -20.64 -28.70 -20.68
C MET A 6 -19.78 -27.45 -20.90
N ALA A 7 -20.22 -26.57 -21.81
CA ALA A 7 -19.62 -25.26 -22.00
C ALA A 7 -19.76 -24.39 -20.74
N LEU A 8 -18.62 -24.04 -20.13
CA LEU A 8 -18.55 -23.20 -18.93
C LEU A 8 -18.72 -21.73 -19.28
N ASN A 9 -19.39 -20.97 -18.41
CA ASN A 9 -19.44 -19.51 -18.47
C ASN A 9 -18.34 -18.90 -17.59
N PHE A 10 -17.54 -17.98 -18.15
CA PHE A 10 -16.45 -17.34 -17.40
C PHE A 10 -16.42 -15.82 -17.49
N ILE A 11 -15.83 -15.20 -16.46
CA ILE A 11 -15.47 -13.77 -16.44
C ILE A 11 -13.94 -13.67 -16.49
N SER A 12 -13.40 -12.78 -17.33
CA SER A 12 -11.98 -12.50 -17.40
C SER A 12 -11.65 -11.12 -16.85
N LEU A 13 -10.81 -11.08 -15.81
CA LEU A 13 -10.34 -9.86 -15.16
C LEU A 13 -8.87 -9.64 -15.47
N PHE A 14 -8.46 -8.37 -15.65
CA PHE A 14 -7.08 -8.02 -16.00
C PHE A 14 -6.65 -8.73 -17.29
N THR A 15 -7.54 -8.75 -18.30
CA THR A 15 -7.40 -9.63 -19.48
C THR A 15 -6.16 -9.30 -20.32
N GLY A 16 -5.69 -8.05 -20.31
CA GLY A 16 -4.62 -7.59 -21.18
C GLY A 16 -4.91 -7.91 -22.65
N ALA A 17 -4.08 -8.77 -23.25
CA ALA A 17 -4.25 -9.20 -24.64
C ALA A 17 -5.27 -10.33 -24.84
N GLY A 18 -5.83 -10.90 -23.77
CA GLY A 18 -6.74 -12.05 -23.84
C GLY A 18 -6.05 -13.41 -23.93
N GLY A 19 -4.79 -13.54 -23.52
CA GLY A 19 -4.05 -14.80 -23.63
C GLY A 19 -4.71 -15.97 -22.89
N LEU A 20 -5.17 -15.73 -21.65
CA LEU A 20 -5.98 -16.70 -20.89
C LEU A 20 -7.33 -16.95 -21.58
N ASP A 21 -8.00 -15.88 -22.02
CA ASP A 21 -9.31 -15.91 -22.66
C ASP A 21 -9.35 -16.75 -23.93
N ILE A 22 -8.34 -16.64 -24.79
CA ILE A 22 -8.23 -17.42 -26.02
C ILE A 22 -8.21 -18.92 -25.67
N GLY A 23 -7.43 -19.31 -24.66
CA GLY A 23 -7.36 -20.72 -24.23
C GLY A 23 -8.71 -21.26 -23.78
N PHE A 24 -9.46 -20.50 -22.97
CA PHE A 24 -10.81 -20.87 -22.52
C PHE A 24 -11.81 -20.93 -23.69
N LYS A 25 -11.74 -19.99 -24.64
CA LYS A 25 -12.62 -20.00 -25.82
C LYS A 25 -12.32 -21.16 -26.77
N GLU A 26 -11.05 -21.48 -26.98
CA GLU A 26 -10.62 -22.63 -27.79
C GLU A 26 -11.03 -23.96 -27.13
N ALA A 27 -11.15 -24.00 -25.80
CA ALA A 27 -11.75 -25.11 -25.06
C ALA A 27 -13.28 -25.14 -25.11
N GLY A 28 -13.93 -24.23 -25.85
CA GLY A 28 -15.38 -24.22 -26.04
C GLY A 28 -16.17 -23.50 -24.94
N HIS A 29 -15.50 -22.71 -24.09
CA HIS A 29 -16.17 -21.98 -23.00
C HIS A 29 -16.59 -20.56 -23.42
N ASN A 30 -17.61 -20.04 -22.74
CA ASN A 30 -18.26 -18.79 -23.06
C ASN A 30 -17.81 -17.64 -22.14
N CYS A 31 -17.21 -16.60 -22.71
CA CYS A 31 -16.83 -15.40 -21.95
C CYS A 31 -18.02 -14.47 -21.78
N LEU A 32 -18.48 -14.28 -20.54
CA LEU A 32 -19.59 -13.38 -20.21
C LEU A 32 -19.18 -11.91 -20.19
N LEU A 33 -17.97 -11.63 -19.73
CA LEU A 33 -17.44 -10.27 -19.54
C LEU A 33 -15.93 -10.32 -19.46
N ALA A 34 -15.27 -9.37 -20.12
CA ALA A 34 -13.85 -9.09 -19.95
C ALA A 34 -13.62 -7.70 -19.34
N SER A 35 -12.54 -7.51 -18.59
CA SER A 35 -12.19 -6.20 -18.02
C SER A 35 -10.68 -5.97 -17.98
N ASP A 36 -10.27 -4.76 -18.35
CA ASP A 36 -8.92 -4.24 -18.16
C ASP A 36 -8.95 -2.71 -18.13
N ILE A 37 -7.98 -2.06 -17.49
CA ILE A 37 -7.88 -0.60 -17.48
C ILE A 37 -7.30 -0.04 -18.79
N MET A 38 -6.55 -0.86 -19.54
CA MET A 38 -5.85 -0.43 -20.75
C MET A 38 -6.81 -0.23 -21.93
N LYS A 39 -6.67 0.91 -22.61
CA LYS A 39 -7.43 1.22 -23.83
C LYS A 39 -7.12 0.24 -24.96
N GLU A 40 -5.86 -0.12 -25.11
CA GLU A 40 -5.41 -1.00 -26.17
C GLU A 40 -5.88 -2.44 -25.94
N ALA A 41 -6.10 -2.84 -24.68
CA ALA A 41 -6.74 -4.11 -24.33
C ALA A 41 -8.20 -4.12 -24.78
N GLU A 42 -8.99 -3.08 -24.45
CA GLU A 42 -10.39 -2.95 -24.92
C GLU A 42 -10.50 -3.01 -26.45
N LEU A 43 -9.66 -2.24 -27.15
CA LEU A 43 -9.67 -2.20 -28.61
C LEU A 43 -9.29 -3.55 -29.23
N THR A 44 -8.27 -4.21 -28.68
CA THR A 44 -7.84 -5.55 -29.12
C THR A 44 -8.95 -6.57 -28.87
N TYR A 45 -9.52 -6.58 -27.66
CA TYR A 45 -10.54 -7.54 -27.28
C TYR A 45 -11.81 -7.38 -28.10
N SER A 46 -12.33 -6.14 -28.20
CA SER A 46 -13.56 -5.83 -28.95
C SER A 46 -13.42 -6.12 -30.45
N TYR A 47 -12.22 -6.01 -31.01
CA TYR A 47 -11.98 -6.36 -32.41
C TYR A 47 -12.08 -7.87 -32.65
N ASN A 48 -11.45 -8.68 -31.78
CA ASN A 48 -11.45 -10.13 -31.94
C ASN A 48 -12.75 -10.78 -31.44
N TYR A 49 -13.45 -10.14 -30.50
CA TYR A 49 -14.63 -10.66 -29.81
C TYR A 49 -15.72 -9.58 -29.64
N PRO A 50 -16.32 -9.09 -30.73
CA PRO A 50 -17.25 -7.96 -30.69
C PRO A 50 -18.54 -8.23 -29.91
N SER A 51 -18.90 -9.50 -29.70
CA SER A 51 -20.08 -9.91 -28.94
C SER A 51 -19.87 -9.96 -27.43
N VAL A 52 -18.62 -9.90 -26.95
CA VAL A 52 -18.31 -10.00 -25.51
C VAL A 52 -18.25 -8.61 -24.90
N PRO A 53 -19.05 -8.31 -23.86
CA PRO A 53 -18.96 -7.05 -23.13
C PRO A 53 -17.57 -6.82 -22.56
N PHE A 54 -17.11 -5.56 -22.58
CA PHE A 54 -15.81 -5.15 -22.04
C PHE A 54 -15.95 -3.96 -21.09
N PHE A 55 -15.29 -4.02 -19.93
CA PHE A 55 -15.18 -2.89 -19.00
C PHE A 55 -13.78 -2.29 -19.01
N ARG A 56 -13.64 -1.09 -19.60
CA ARG A 56 -12.41 -0.27 -19.59
C ARG A 56 -12.39 0.74 -18.44
N GLU A 57 -12.32 0.23 -17.22
CA GLU A 57 -12.33 1.03 -15.99
C GLU A 57 -11.38 0.42 -14.95
N ASP A 58 -10.95 1.23 -13.99
CA ASP A 58 -10.27 0.71 -12.81
C ASP A 58 -11.24 -0.15 -12.01
N ILE A 59 -10.94 -1.44 -11.86
CA ILE A 59 -11.81 -2.41 -11.19
C ILE A 59 -12.23 -1.99 -9.78
N ARG A 60 -11.42 -1.16 -9.09
CA ARG A 60 -11.71 -0.62 -7.75
C ARG A 60 -12.87 0.38 -7.75
N GLN A 61 -13.19 0.95 -8.90
CA GLN A 61 -14.22 1.96 -9.09
C GLN A 61 -15.48 1.39 -9.73
N ILE A 62 -15.46 0.14 -10.20
CA ILE A 62 -16.61 -0.49 -10.86
C ILE A 62 -17.54 -1.05 -9.77
N PRO A 63 -18.75 -0.49 -9.58
CA PRO A 63 -19.69 -1.01 -8.59
C PRO A 63 -20.18 -2.41 -8.99
N LEU A 64 -20.39 -3.28 -8.00
CA LEU A 64 -20.81 -4.68 -8.23
C LEU A 64 -22.11 -4.79 -9.04
N ASP A 65 -23.04 -3.84 -8.88
CA ASP A 65 -24.31 -3.82 -9.62
C ASP A 65 -24.11 -3.65 -11.13
N LYS A 66 -23.03 -2.99 -11.55
CA LYS A 66 -22.68 -2.87 -12.97
C LYS A 66 -22.27 -4.20 -13.57
N PHE A 67 -21.53 -5.03 -12.83
CA PHE A 67 -21.24 -6.40 -13.24
C PHE A 67 -22.51 -7.24 -13.35
N LYS A 68 -23.35 -7.23 -12.30
CA LYS A 68 -24.62 -7.99 -12.27
C LYS A 68 -25.54 -7.59 -13.42
N LYS A 69 -25.64 -6.30 -13.74
CA LYS A 69 -26.47 -5.81 -14.86
C LYS A 69 -26.04 -6.35 -16.22
N VAL A 70 -24.74 -6.51 -16.46
CA VAL A 70 -24.22 -7.02 -17.74
C VAL A 70 -24.27 -8.55 -17.82
N ILE A 71 -23.97 -9.21 -16.71
CA ILE A 71 -24.01 -10.67 -16.62
C ILE A 71 -25.46 -11.20 -16.67
N GLY A 72 -26.39 -10.46 -16.06
CA GLY A 72 -27.79 -10.85 -15.93
C GLY A 72 -27.94 -12.07 -15.03
N ASP A 73 -28.88 -12.95 -15.38
CA ASP A 73 -29.18 -14.18 -14.63
C ASP A 73 -28.28 -15.37 -15.03
N LYS A 74 -27.24 -15.14 -15.83
CA LYS A 74 -26.33 -16.20 -16.25
C LYS A 74 -25.48 -16.68 -15.07
N GLU A 75 -25.39 -17.99 -14.90
CA GLU A 75 -24.47 -18.60 -13.94
C GLU A 75 -23.02 -18.34 -14.36
N VAL A 76 -22.17 -17.97 -13.41
CA VAL A 76 -20.73 -17.81 -13.60
C VAL A 76 -20.04 -19.07 -13.07
N ASP A 77 -19.47 -19.89 -13.95
CA ASP A 77 -18.78 -21.12 -13.55
C ASP A 77 -17.35 -20.85 -13.10
N VAL A 78 -16.65 -19.96 -13.81
CA VAL A 78 -15.24 -19.68 -13.58
C VAL A 78 -14.93 -18.18 -13.62
N ILE A 79 -14.08 -17.69 -12.71
CA ILE A 79 -13.45 -16.37 -12.86
C ILE A 79 -11.97 -16.57 -13.13
N ILE A 80 -11.41 -15.90 -14.13
CA ILE A 80 -9.99 -15.99 -14.49
C ILE A 80 -9.34 -14.61 -14.48
N GLY A 81 -8.04 -14.54 -14.21
CA GLY A 81 -7.29 -13.28 -14.36
C GLY A 81 -5.94 -13.25 -13.66
N GLY A 82 -5.12 -12.29 -14.05
CA GLY A 82 -3.79 -12.05 -13.49
C GLY A 82 -3.66 -10.63 -12.94
N PRO A 83 -4.09 -10.34 -11.69
CA PRO A 83 -3.98 -9.00 -11.15
C PRO A 83 -2.52 -8.55 -11.07
N PRO A 84 -2.20 -7.30 -11.50
CA PRO A 84 -0.83 -6.87 -11.65
C PRO A 84 -0.16 -6.70 -10.27
N CYS A 85 0.97 -7.37 -10.08
CA CYS A 85 1.84 -7.22 -8.89
C CYS A 85 3.02 -6.27 -9.16
N GLN A 86 2.76 -5.17 -9.90
CA GLN A 86 3.81 -4.32 -10.48
C GLN A 86 4.57 -3.42 -9.50
N GLY A 87 4.18 -3.35 -8.23
CA GLY A 87 4.90 -2.58 -7.21
C GLY A 87 6.36 -3.00 -7.02
N PHE A 88 6.78 -4.18 -7.51
CA PHE A 88 8.07 -4.78 -7.13
C PHE A 88 8.77 -5.62 -8.21
N SER A 89 8.54 -5.36 -9.49
CA SER A 89 9.29 -6.07 -10.53
C SER A 89 10.79 -5.77 -10.45
N ASN A 90 11.65 -6.73 -10.81
CA ASN A 90 13.12 -6.61 -10.74
C ASN A 90 13.72 -5.47 -11.60
N MET A 91 12.91 -4.77 -12.40
CA MET A 91 13.33 -3.72 -13.35
C MET A 91 12.61 -2.37 -13.15
N GLY A 92 12.09 -2.08 -11.95
CA GLY A 92 11.55 -0.75 -11.59
C GLY A 92 11.72 -0.42 -10.10
N ASN A 93 11.54 0.85 -9.73
CA ASN A 93 11.55 1.31 -8.33
C ASN A 93 10.54 0.49 -7.51
N LYS A 94 11.05 -0.30 -6.56
CA LYS A 94 10.31 -1.29 -5.76
C LYS A 94 9.49 -0.60 -4.67
N ASN A 95 8.28 -0.11 -4.96
CA ASN A 95 7.49 0.68 -4.03
C ASN A 95 6.48 -0.16 -3.22
N SER A 96 6.71 -0.27 -1.90
CA SER A 96 5.86 -1.01 -0.94
C SER A 96 4.40 -0.55 -0.91
N SER A 97 4.17 0.70 -1.33
CA SER A 97 2.91 1.41 -1.22
C SER A 97 2.14 1.44 -2.54
N ASP A 98 2.59 0.71 -3.57
CA ASP A 98 1.88 0.65 -4.85
C ASP A 98 0.48 0.03 -4.63
N PRO A 99 -0.61 0.78 -4.88
CA PRO A 99 -1.96 0.32 -4.60
C PRO A 99 -2.41 -0.78 -5.55
N ARG A 100 -1.66 -1.07 -6.62
CA ARG A 100 -1.89 -2.23 -7.48
C ARG A 100 -1.74 -3.55 -6.74
N ASN A 101 -0.97 -3.56 -5.65
CA ASN A 101 -0.85 -4.74 -4.78
C ASN A 101 -2.14 -5.10 -4.04
N TYR A 102 -3.17 -4.24 -4.03
CA TYR A 102 -4.50 -4.53 -3.46
C TYR A 102 -5.54 -4.89 -4.53
N LEU A 103 -5.17 -4.93 -5.82
CA LEU A 103 -6.11 -5.30 -6.89
C LEU A 103 -6.62 -6.74 -6.76
N PHE A 104 -5.84 -7.63 -6.12
CA PHE A 104 -6.31 -8.98 -5.81
C PHE A 104 -7.51 -8.98 -4.85
N GLU A 105 -7.67 -7.99 -3.97
CA GLU A 105 -8.83 -7.91 -3.05
C GLU A 105 -10.13 -7.70 -3.83
N ASN A 106 -10.07 -6.96 -4.94
CA ASN A 106 -11.23 -6.78 -5.83
C ASN A 106 -11.54 -8.07 -6.60
N TYR A 107 -10.52 -8.82 -6.99
CA TYR A 107 -10.70 -10.18 -7.53
C TYR A 107 -11.41 -11.07 -6.49
N VAL A 108 -10.93 -11.09 -5.23
CA VAL A 108 -11.54 -11.85 -4.12
C VAL A 108 -13.00 -11.41 -3.91
N SER A 109 -13.27 -10.11 -3.93
CA SER A 109 -14.63 -9.55 -3.78
C SER A 109 -15.58 -10.04 -4.89
N LEU A 110 -15.14 -10.07 -6.14
CA LEU A 110 -15.93 -10.58 -7.26
C LEU A 110 -16.16 -12.10 -7.16
N VAL A 111 -15.15 -12.88 -6.76
CA VAL A 111 -15.30 -14.31 -6.46
C VAL A 111 -16.28 -14.53 -5.30
N ASN A 112 -16.24 -13.69 -4.27
CA ASN A 112 -17.17 -13.76 -3.16
C ASN A 112 -18.62 -13.40 -3.57
N THR A 113 -18.76 -12.49 -4.53
CA THR A 113 -20.06 -12.00 -5.00
C THR A 113 -20.74 -12.97 -5.97
N PHE A 114 -20.02 -13.40 -7.01
CA PHE A 114 -20.56 -14.30 -8.04
C PHE A 114 -20.52 -15.76 -7.63
N LYS A 115 -19.73 -16.10 -6.61
CA LYS A 115 -19.56 -17.46 -6.09
C LYS A 115 -19.36 -18.49 -7.23
N PRO A 116 -18.38 -18.33 -8.14
CA PRO A 116 -18.15 -19.32 -9.19
C PRO A 116 -17.81 -20.71 -8.64
N LYS A 117 -17.99 -21.77 -9.45
CA LYS A 117 -17.53 -23.13 -9.08
C LYS A 117 -16.02 -23.15 -8.86
N CYS A 118 -15.29 -22.43 -9.72
CA CYS A 118 -13.84 -22.32 -9.69
C CYS A 118 -13.34 -20.90 -9.95
N PHE A 119 -12.09 -20.60 -9.60
CA PHE A 119 -11.37 -19.46 -10.14
C PHE A 119 -9.93 -19.85 -10.51
N LEU A 120 -9.35 -19.15 -11.48
CA LEU A 120 -7.95 -19.28 -11.88
C LEU A 120 -7.24 -17.93 -11.78
N PHE A 121 -6.32 -17.84 -10.82
CA PHE A 121 -5.50 -16.68 -10.57
C PHE A 121 -4.08 -16.92 -11.09
N GLU A 122 -3.60 -16.07 -11.98
CA GLU A 122 -2.25 -16.14 -12.53
C GLU A 122 -1.34 -15.05 -11.94
N ASN A 123 -0.06 -15.36 -11.74
CA ASN A 123 0.95 -14.36 -11.45
C ASN A 123 2.39 -14.78 -11.75
N VAL A 124 3.32 -13.82 -11.63
CA VAL A 124 4.76 -14.07 -11.79
C VAL A 124 5.33 -14.94 -10.66
N LYS A 125 6.35 -15.75 -10.97
CA LYS A 125 7.10 -16.60 -10.00
C LYS A 125 7.51 -15.88 -8.71
N GLY A 126 7.87 -14.59 -8.82
CA GLY A 126 8.29 -13.77 -7.68
C GLY A 126 7.23 -13.62 -6.58
N LEU A 127 5.94 -13.87 -6.88
CA LEU A 127 4.83 -13.83 -5.93
C LEU A 127 5.08 -14.72 -4.71
N LEU A 128 5.59 -15.95 -4.93
CA LEU A 128 5.81 -16.95 -3.86
C LEU A 128 6.83 -16.49 -2.80
N THR A 129 7.79 -15.66 -3.20
CA THR A 129 8.86 -15.16 -2.33
C THR A 129 8.61 -13.74 -1.82
N MET A 130 7.52 -13.10 -2.28
CA MET A 130 7.24 -11.70 -2.00
C MET A 130 6.94 -11.49 -0.52
N PHE A 131 7.62 -10.52 0.11
CA PHE A 131 7.57 -10.30 1.57
C PHE A 131 7.81 -11.58 2.38
N GLU A 132 8.77 -12.39 1.94
CA GLU A 132 9.09 -13.71 2.50
C GLU A 132 7.92 -14.71 2.47
N GLY A 133 7.03 -14.56 1.48
CA GLY A 133 5.83 -15.39 1.31
C GLY A 133 4.58 -14.82 1.95
N ARG A 134 4.66 -13.81 2.83
CA ARG A 134 3.49 -13.25 3.54
C ARG A 134 2.42 -12.69 2.62
N PHE A 135 2.80 -12.13 1.48
CA PHE A 135 1.82 -11.60 0.52
C PHE A 135 1.07 -12.72 -0.20
N PHE A 136 1.79 -13.77 -0.61
CA PHE A 136 1.16 -14.98 -1.14
C PHE A 136 0.26 -15.63 -0.08
N GLU A 137 0.71 -15.70 1.18
CA GLU A 137 -0.13 -16.16 2.30
C GLU A 137 -1.39 -15.33 2.47
N ASN A 138 -1.29 -14.00 2.35
CA ASN A 138 -2.46 -13.12 2.44
C ASN A 138 -3.46 -13.41 1.32
N ILE A 139 -3.01 -13.50 0.06
CA ILE A 139 -3.87 -13.82 -1.08
C ILE A 139 -4.61 -15.13 -0.84
N VAL A 140 -3.88 -16.19 -0.49
CA VAL A 140 -4.47 -17.51 -0.24
C VAL A 140 -5.48 -17.44 0.91
N ASN A 141 -5.11 -16.84 2.04
CA ASN A 141 -5.99 -16.73 3.20
C ASN A 141 -7.25 -15.89 2.91
N SER A 142 -7.18 -14.88 2.02
CA SER A 142 -8.34 -14.11 1.57
C SER A 142 -9.34 -14.96 0.77
N PHE A 143 -8.88 -15.95 0.00
CA PHE A 143 -9.77 -16.87 -0.70
C PHE A 143 -10.31 -17.98 0.22
N LEU A 144 -9.49 -18.49 1.14
CA LEU A 144 -9.93 -19.44 2.16
C LEU A 144 -11.06 -18.85 3.02
N SER A 145 -10.94 -17.58 3.42
CA SER A 145 -11.93 -16.91 4.30
C SER A 145 -13.31 -16.75 3.65
N ILE A 146 -13.39 -16.78 2.31
CA ILE A 146 -14.67 -16.72 1.57
C ILE A 146 -15.19 -18.11 1.14
N GLY A 147 -14.55 -19.18 1.62
CA GLY A 147 -15.02 -20.57 1.51
C GLY A 147 -14.48 -21.37 0.33
N TYR A 148 -13.34 -20.98 -0.26
CA TYR A 148 -12.71 -21.73 -1.35
C TYR A 148 -11.54 -22.55 -0.84
N SER A 149 -11.42 -23.79 -1.30
CA SER A 149 -10.19 -24.58 -1.17
C SER A 149 -9.20 -24.21 -2.28
N ILE A 150 -7.91 -24.18 -1.97
CA ILE A 150 -6.88 -23.70 -2.91
C ILE A 150 -5.89 -24.82 -3.27
N SER A 151 -5.60 -24.92 -4.55
CA SER A 151 -4.47 -25.67 -5.12
C SER A 151 -3.61 -24.71 -5.93
N TYR A 152 -2.29 -24.74 -5.77
CA TYR A 152 -1.40 -23.88 -6.56
C TYR A 152 -0.17 -24.62 -7.06
N THR A 153 0.41 -24.13 -8.16
CA THR A 153 1.64 -24.67 -8.74
C THR A 153 2.44 -23.60 -9.49
N LEU A 154 3.70 -23.92 -9.78
CA LEU A 154 4.55 -23.16 -10.70
C LEU A 154 4.65 -23.92 -12.02
N ILE A 155 4.19 -23.33 -13.12
CA ILE A 155 4.23 -23.92 -14.46
C ILE A 155 5.23 -23.19 -15.35
N ASP A 156 6.11 -23.94 -16.01
CA ASP A 156 6.94 -23.48 -17.13
C ASP A 156 6.20 -23.75 -18.45
N SER A 157 5.88 -22.70 -19.21
CA SER A 157 5.16 -22.82 -20.48
C SER A 157 5.87 -23.68 -21.53
N SER A 158 7.19 -23.83 -21.45
CA SER A 158 7.96 -24.64 -22.40
C SER A 158 7.60 -26.13 -22.37
N LEU A 159 7.03 -26.59 -21.26
CA LEU A 159 6.53 -27.95 -21.10
C LEU A 159 5.17 -28.19 -21.79
N TYR A 160 4.54 -27.14 -22.33
CA TYR A 160 3.19 -27.16 -22.90
C TYR A 160 3.15 -26.68 -24.35
N GLY A 161 4.24 -26.90 -25.11
CA GLY A 161 4.30 -26.60 -26.55
C GLY A 161 4.55 -25.14 -26.90
N VAL A 162 4.86 -24.30 -25.91
CA VAL A 162 5.24 -22.90 -26.12
C VAL A 162 6.76 -22.82 -26.28
N PRO A 163 7.33 -22.29 -27.37
CA PRO A 163 8.77 -22.18 -27.58
C PRO A 163 9.39 -21.03 -26.76
N GLN A 164 8.99 -20.90 -25.50
CA GLN A 164 9.41 -19.88 -24.54
C GLN A 164 9.50 -20.48 -23.14
N LYS A 165 10.61 -20.21 -22.44
CA LYS A 165 10.73 -20.43 -21.00
C LYS A 165 10.07 -19.29 -20.24
N ARG A 166 8.88 -19.54 -19.69
CA ARG A 166 8.11 -18.59 -18.86
C ARG A 166 7.47 -19.32 -17.70
N GLU A 167 8.00 -19.06 -16.52
CA GLU A 167 7.46 -19.61 -15.27
C GLU A 167 6.38 -18.68 -14.69
N ARG A 168 5.22 -19.26 -14.37
CA ARG A 168 4.08 -18.57 -13.75
C ARG A 168 3.45 -19.38 -12.64
N VAL A 169 3.02 -18.69 -11.60
CA VAL A 169 2.26 -19.24 -10.48
C VAL A 169 0.81 -19.25 -10.90
N PHE A 170 0.16 -20.40 -10.80
CA PHE A 170 -1.27 -20.54 -10.97
C PHE A 170 -1.88 -20.98 -9.65
N LEU A 171 -2.87 -20.24 -9.17
CA LEU A 171 -3.70 -20.63 -8.04
C LEU A 171 -5.09 -20.95 -8.59
N MET A 172 -5.52 -22.19 -8.37
CA MET A 172 -6.86 -22.66 -8.67
C MET A 172 -7.61 -22.76 -7.34
N GLY A 173 -8.71 -22.03 -7.23
CA GLY A 173 -9.61 -22.16 -6.09
C GLY A 173 -10.94 -22.76 -6.48
N THR A 174 -11.51 -23.58 -5.60
CA THR A 174 -12.81 -24.21 -5.82
C THR A 174 -13.68 -24.24 -4.56
N ARG A 175 -15.00 -24.13 -4.76
CA ARG A 175 -16.01 -24.34 -3.71
C ARG A 175 -16.62 -25.75 -3.74
N LEU A 176 -16.20 -26.59 -4.68
CA LEU A 176 -16.63 -27.98 -4.78
C LEU A 176 -15.94 -28.77 -3.66
N GLN A 177 -16.64 -28.91 -2.52
CA GLN A 177 -16.09 -29.51 -1.30
C GLN A 177 -15.51 -30.91 -1.57
N HIS A 178 -14.38 -31.22 -0.92
CA HIS A 178 -13.67 -32.51 -0.96
C HIS A 178 -12.96 -32.89 -2.28
N LYS A 179 -12.90 -32.01 -3.29
CA LYS A 179 -12.16 -32.30 -4.53
C LYS A 179 -10.88 -31.48 -4.63
N LYS A 180 -9.73 -32.17 -4.70
CA LYS A 180 -8.43 -31.58 -4.97
C LYS A 180 -8.29 -31.31 -6.47
N PHE A 181 -7.96 -30.08 -6.85
CA PHE A 181 -7.68 -29.77 -8.25
C PHE A 181 -6.27 -30.24 -8.63
N ASN A 182 -6.19 -30.90 -9.78
CA ASN A 182 -4.96 -31.37 -10.37
C ASN A 182 -4.65 -30.52 -11.62
N PHE A 183 -3.48 -29.89 -11.64
CA PHE A 183 -3.01 -29.15 -12.82
C PHE A 183 -2.66 -30.12 -13.98
N PRO A 184 -2.76 -29.68 -15.24
CA PRO A 184 -2.51 -30.52 -16.41
C PRO A 184 -1.08 -31.05 -16.44
N LYS A 185 -0.87 -32.24 -17.01
CA LYS A 185 0.47 -32.78 -17.28
C LYS A 185 1.15 -32.03 -18.43
N PRO A 186 2.50 -32.03 -18.50
CA PRO A 186 3.21 -31.53 -19.67
C PRO A 186 2.68 -32.18 -20.94
N ASP A 187 2.18 -31.36 -21.84
CA ASP A 187 1.65 -31.81 -23.12
C ASP A 187 2.00 -30.78 -24.19
N VAL A 188 2.93 -31.17 -25.06
CA VAL A 188 3.41 -30.34 -26.16
C VAL A 188 2.51 -30.43 -27.40
N LYS A 189 1.40 -31.17 -27.36
CA LYS A 189 0.48 -31.27 -28.50
C LYS A 189 -0.31 -29.96 -28.69
N PRO A 190 -0.63 -29.58 -29.94
CA PRO A 190 -1.54 -28.48 -30.20
C PRO A 190 -2.92 -28.69 -29.54
N TYR A 191 -3.70 -27.62 -29.47
CA TYR A 191 -5.07 -27.66 -28.92
C TYR A 191 -5.99 -26.78 -29.76
N GLY A 192 -7.09 -27.31 -30.28
CA GLY A 192 -7.97 -26.55 -31.18
C GLY A 192 -7.19 -25.94 -32.35
N PHE A 193 -7.30 -24.63 -32.54
CA PHE A 193 -6.53 -23.87 -33.55
C PHE A 193 -5.14 -23.40 -33.04
N LEU A 194 -4.80 -23.67 -31.79
CA LEU A 194 -3.55 -23.25 -31.16
C LEU A 194 -2.42 -24.21 -31.54
N LYS A 195 -1.44 -23.67 -32.27
CA LYS A 195 -0.25 -24.40 -32.72
C LYS A 195 0.76 -24.54 -31.58
N SER A 196 1.46 -25.66 -31.58
CA SER A 196 2.63 -25.92 -30.75
C SER A 196 3.90 -25.79 -31.60
N PHE A 197 4.99 -25.30 -31.00
CA PHE A 197 6.28 -25.15 -31.68
C PHE A 197 7.40 -25.67 -30.78
N LYS A 198 8.40 -26.32 -31.40
CA LYS A 198 9.52 -26.93 -30.67
C LYS A 198 10.58 -25.91 -30.25
N ASN A 199 10.80 -24.88 -31.07
CA ASN A 199 11.85 -23.88 -30.88
C ASN A 199 11.44 -22.54 -31.55
N VAL A 200 12.27 -21.51 -31.40
CA VAL A 200 12.00 -20.19 -32.00
C VAL A 200 11.94 -20.25 -33.52
N GLY A 201 12.83 -21.01 -34.18
CA GLY A 201 12.89 -21.10 -35.64
C GLY A 201 11.60 -21.67 -36.24
N ASP A 202 11.11 -22.77 -35.66
CA ASP A 202 9.85 -23.42 -36.07
C ASP A 202 8.65 -22.48 -35.93
N ALA A 203 8.71 -21.52 -34.99
CA ALA A 203 7.67 -20.54 -34.80
C ALA A 203 7.73 -19.39 -35.81
N ILE A 204 8.89 -18.81 -36.10
CA ILE A 204 8.95 -17.49 -36.76
C ILE A 204 9.74 -17.42 -38.08
N ASN A 205 10.44 -18.48 -38.50
CA ASN A 205 11.27 -18.40 -39.71
C ASN A 205 10.46 -18.09 -40.99
N ASP A 206 9.22 -18.54 -41.07
CA ASP A 206 8.30 -18.24 -42.17
C ASP A 206 7.92 -16.75 -42.19
N LEU A 207 7.86 -16.08 -41.03
CA LEU A 207 7.56 -14.65 -40.92
C LEU A 207 8.70 -13.75 -41.34
N ALA A 208 9.92 -14.25 -41.32
CA ALA A 208 11.11 -13.44 -41.59
C ALA A 208 11.20 -12.95 -43.04
N ASN A 209 10.45 -13.57 -43.96
CA ASN A 209 10.40 -13.22 -45.38
C ASN A 209 9.33 -12.18 -45.71
N PHE A 210 8.45 -11.83 -44.77
CA PHE A 210 7.41 -10.82 -44.99
C PHE A 210 7.97 -9.42 -44.78
N GLU A 211 7.54 -8.50 -45.65
CA GLU A 211 7.83 -7.08 -45.49
C GLU A 211 6.96 -6.45 -44.38
N ASN A 212 7.32 -5.22 -43.97
CA ASN A 212 6.58 -4.52 -42.92
C ASN A 212 5.09 -4.40 -43.27
N GLU A 213 4.22 -4.81 -42.34
CA GLU A 213 2.75 -4.79 -42.46
C GLU A 213 2.13 -5.72 -43.51
N GLU A 214 2.93 -6.56 -44.18
CA GLU A 214 2.42 -7.57 -45.13
C GLU A 214 1.66 -8.71 -44.41
N PHE A 215 2.00 -8.95 -43.14
CA PHE A 215 1.32 -9.91 -42.27
C PHE A 215 0.72 -9.21 -41.05
N PRO A 216 -0.46 -9.62 -40.54
CA PRO A 216 -1.10 -8.98 -39.39
C PRO A 216 -0.17 -8.76 -38.18
N ASN A 217 -0.05 -7.51 -37.73
CA ASN A 217 0.83 -7.08 -36.62
C ASN A 217 2.34 -7.38 -36.83
N HIS A 218 2.78 -7.69 -38.05
CA HIS A 218 4.19 -7.80 -38.41
C HIS A 218 4.78 -6.41 -38.67
N ILE A 219 4.98 -5.66 -37.58
CA ILE A 219 5.48 -4.28 -37.63
C ILE A 219 6.95 -4.25 -37.24
N ILE A 220 7.80 -4.00 -38.22
CA ILE A 220 9.26 -3.88 -38.09
C ILE A 220 9.59 -2.54 -37.44
N LEU A 221 10.37 -2.57 -36.36
CA LEU A 221 10.85 -1.33 -35.74
C LEU A 221 11.98 -0.74 -36.57
N ASN A 222 11.87 0.55 -36.91
CA ASN A 222 12.95 1.27 -37.57
C ASN A 222 14.08 1.58 -36.56
N HIS A 223 15.19 0.84 -36.67
CA HIS A 223 16.37 1.02 -35.82
C HIS A 223 17.35 2.00 -36.47
N SER A 224 18.04 2.81 -35.66
CA SER A 224 19.15 3.64 -36.16
C SER A 224 20.32 2.77 -36.63
N ASP A 225 21.17 3.31 -37.51
CA ASP A 225 22.32 2.58 -38.06
C ASP A 225 23.28 2.09 -36.97
N ILE A 226 23.44 2.87 -35.89
CA ILE A 226 24.21 2.47 -34.71
C ILE A 226 23.62 1.21 -34.07
N VAL A 227 22.29 1.12 -33.96
CA VAL A 227 21.63 -0.03 -33.34
C VAL A 227 21.69 -1.25 -34.26
N LYS A 228 21.54 -1.07 -35.58
CA LYS A 228 21.70 -2.15 -36.57
C LYS A 228 23.11 -2.75 -36.53
N ARG A 229 24.14 -1.89 -36.56
CA ARG A 229 25.55 -2.31 -36.41
C ARG A 229 25.80 -3.05 -35.11
N ARG A 230 25.18 -2.63 -34.00
CA ARG A 230 25.24 -3.39 -32.74
C ARG A 230 24.61 -4.77 -32.88
N TYR A 231 23.43 -4.88 -33.49
CA TYR A 231 22.78 -6.18 -33.69
C TYR A 231 23.62 -7.13 -34.54
N GLU A 232 24.26 -6.65 -35.61
CA GLU A 232 25.15 -7.45 -36.46
C GLU A 232 26.31 -8.11 -35.69
N LEU A 233 26.78 -7.47 -34.61
CA LEU A 233 27.84 -7.99 -33.75
C LEU A 233 27.35 -9.02 -32.71
N ILE A 234 26.04 -9.24 -32.59
CA ILE A 234 25.49 -10.24 -31.67
C ILE A 234 25.41 -11.59 -32.40
N PRO A 235 26.16 -12.62 -31.99
CA PRO A 235 26.02 -13.94 -32.59
C PRO A 235 24.65 -14.55 -32.27
N GLU A 236 24.16 -15.48 -33.10
CA GLU A 236 22.90 -16.20 -32.86
C GLU A 236 22.93 -16.88 -31.47
N GLY A 237 21.87 -16.68 -30.67
CA GLY A 237 21.82 -17.11 -29.26
C GLY A 237 22.69 -16.31 -28.27
N GLY A 238 23.42 -15.31 -28.77
CA GLY A 238 24.38 -14.53 -27.99
C GLY A 238 23.85 -13.23 -27.40
N LYS A 239 24.74 -12.50 -26.76
CA LYS A 239 24.54 -11.14 -26.25
C LYS A 239 25.53 -10.19 -26.88
N LEU A 240 25.20 -8.90 -26.88
CA LEU A 240 26.15 -7.88 -27.33
C LEU A 240 27.45 -7.97 -26.52
N PRO A 241 28.63 -7.90 -27.19
CA PRO A 241 29.93 -7.82 -26.51
C PRO A 241 30.01 -6.66 -25.52
N LYS A 242 31.00 -6.72 -24.63
CA LYS A 242 31.21 -5.66 -23.65
C LYS A 242 31.56 -4.32 -24.35
N PRO A 243 31.28 -3.16 -23.73
CA PRO A 243 31.55 -1.87 -24.36
C PRO A 243 32.99 -1.73 -24.87
N GLU A 244 33.97 -2.32 -24.19
CA GLU A 244 35.38 -2.24 -24.56
C GLU A 244 35.68 -2.95 -25.89
N ASP A 245 34.93 -4.01 -26.20
CA ASP A 245 35.08 -4.84 -27.41
C ASP A 245 34.31 -4.26 -28.61
N LEU A 246 33.51 -3.21 -28.41
CA LEU A 246 32.74 -2.56 -29.47
C LEU A 246 33.54 -1.40 -30.11
N PRO A 247 33.35 -1.13 -31.42
CA PRO A 247 33.83 0.10 -32.06
C PRO A 247 33.41 1.36 -31.30
N GLU A 248 34.32 2.32 -31.17
CA GLU A 248 34.14 3.49 -30.29
C GLU A 248 32.87 4.29 -30.57
N ASP A 249 32.53 4.45 -31.85
CA ASP A 249 31.38 5.19 -32.34
C ASP A 249 30.03 4.55 -31.98
N ILE A 250 30.02 3.27 -31.61
CA ILE A 250 28.82 2.54 -31.19
C ILE A 250 28.84 2.12 -29.72
N ARG A 251 29.80 2.58 -28.91
CA ARG A 251 29.84 2.28 -27.46
C ARG A 251 28.69 2.96 -26.69
N ARG A 252 28.28 2.37 -25.56
CA ARG A 252 27.33 2.96 -24.60
C ARG A 252 27.74 2.55 -23.18
N LYS A 253 27.65 3.47 -22.22
CA LYS A 253 28.08 3.22 -20.82
C LYS A 253 27.25 2.16 -20.08
N ASN A 254 25.97 1.97 -20.42
CA ASN A 254 25.08 0.98 -19.81
C ASN A 254 24.14 0.39 -20.86
N PHE A 255 24.22 -0.91 -21.12
CA PHE A 255 23.41 -1.60 -22.13
C PHE A 255 22.16 -2.30 -21.58
N GLY A 256 22.05 -2.48 -20.26
CA GLY A 256 20.99 -3.29 -19.64
C GLY A 256 20.96 -4.73 -20.18
N ASN A 257 19.87 -5.46 -19.93
CA ASN A 257 19.63 -6.80 -20.52
C ASN A 257 19.10 -6.74 -21.98
N THR A 258 19.11 -5.57 -22.61
CA THR A 258 18.29 -5.24 -23.79
C THR A 258 18.82 -5.82 -25.11
N TYR A 259 20.08 -6.25 -25.17
CA TYR A 259 20.72 -6.74 -26.40
C TYR A 259 21.05 -8.24 -26.32
N THR A 260 20.02 -9.07 -26.44
CA THR A 260 20.15 -10.54 -26.55
C THR A 260 19.51 -11.00 -27.86
N ARG A 261 20.22 -11.81 -28.64
CA ARG A 261 19.74 -12.43 -29.88
C ARG A 261 19.19 -13.82 -29.59
N LEU A 262 18.02 -14.12 -30.13
CA LEU A 262 17.43 -15.45 -30.01
C LEU A 262 18.22 -16.46 -30.85
N ASP A 263 18.05 -17.75 -30.57
CA ASP A 263 18.61 -18.85 -31.35
C ASP A 263 17.47 -19.67 -31.93
N ARG A 264 17.53 -19.93 -33.25
CA ARG A 264 16.47 -20.66 -33.95
C ARG A 264 16.32 -22.09 -33.45
N LYS A 265 17.37 -22.70 -32.89
CA LYS A 265 17.38 -24.12 -32.48
C LYS A 265 16.89 -24.33 -31.04
N THR A 266 16.72 -23.25 -30.26
CA THR A 266 16.34 -23.31 -28.85
C THR A 266 15.05 -22.53 -28.59
N ILE A 267 14.51 -22.65 -27.36
CA ILE A 267 13.36 -21.87 -26.90
C ILE A 267 13.79 -20.47 -26.50
N SER A 268 12.89 -19.48 -26.60
CA SER A 268 13.19 -18.12 -26.16
C SER A 268 13.22 -18.02 -24.62
N SER A 269 13.96 -17.05 -24.09
CA SER A 269 13.69 -16.54 -22.73
C SER A 269 12.31 -15.89 -22.66
N THR A 270 11.82 -15.58 -21.45
CA THR A 270 10.58 -14.83 -21.27
C THR A 270 10.60 -13.54 -22.11
N ILE A 271 9.58 -13.33 -22.95
CA ILE A 271 9.43 -12.10 -23.71
C ILE A 271 9.01 -11.00 -22.73
N VAL A 272 9.93 -10.07 -22.48
CA VAL A 272 9.70 -8.92 -21.59
C VAL A 272 9.40 -7.69 -22.45
N PRO A 273 8.36 -6.91 -22.14
CA PRO A 273 8.09 -5.67 -22.86
C PRO A 273 9.11 -4.59 -22.45
N GLY A 274 10.26 -4.54 -23.12
CA GLY A 274 11.22 -3.43 -23.01
C GLY A 274 10.76 -2.23 -23.85
N ASN A 275 11.17 -1.01 -23.49
CA ASN A 275 10.90 0.29 -24.14
C ASN A 275 10.85 0.24 -25.68
N ASN A 276 9.72 -0.24 -26.23
CA ASN A 276 9.47 -0.50 -27.65
C ASN A 276 10.33 -1.60 -28.32
N ALA A 277 11.36 -2.19 -27.69
CA ALA A 277 12.21 -3.20 -28.33
C ALA A 277 12.08 -4.58 -27.66
N LEU A 278 11.69 -5.58 -28.46
CA LEU A 278 11.69 -7.00 -28.10
C LEU A 278 13.11 -7.60 -28.32
N PRO A 279 13.38 -8.85 -27.89
CA PRO A 279 14.65 -9.52 -28.20
C PRO A 279 15.01 -9.48 -29.69
N VAL A 280 16.31 -9.61 -30.00
CA VAL A 280 16.82 -9.54 -31.38
C VAL A 280 16.44 -10.81 -32.14
N HIS A 281 15.97 -10.65 -33.38
CA HIS A 281 15.60 -11.75 -34.28
C HIS A 281 16.77 -12.73 -34.45
N PRO A 282 16.56 -14.06 -34.64
CA PRO A 282 17.67 -15.02 -34.68
C PRO A 282 18.79 -14.72 -35.70
N TYR A 283 18.46 -14.13 -36.85
CA TYR A 283 19.45 -13.83 -37.91
C TYR A 283 19.27 -12.49 -38.63
N LEU A 284 18.25 -11.70 -38.28
CA LEU A 284 18.05 -10.38 -38.89
C LEU A 284 18.58 -9.31 -37.95
N ALA A 285 19.12 -8.22 -38.49
CA ALA A 285 19.62 -7.07 -37.73
C ALA A 285 18.46 -6.17 -37.24
N ARG A 286 17.45 -6.76 -36.59
CA ARG A 286 16.30 -6.06 -36.00
C ARG A 286 15.77 -6.81 -34.77
N SER A 287 15.07 -6.10 -33.90
CA SER A 287 14.22 -6.72 -32.87
C SER A 287 13.06 -7.50 -33.50
N LEU A 288 12.48 -8.44 -32.74
CA LEU A 288 11.24 -9.10 -33.16
C LEU A 288 10.11 -8.10 -33.43
N THR A 289 9.21 -8.45 -34.36
CA THR A 289 7.92 -7.78 -34.54
C THR A 289 6.92 -8.22 -33.46
N PRO A 290 5.83 -7.47 -33.22
CA PRO A 290 4.76 -7.92 -32.32
C PRO A 290 4.21 -9.29 -32.71
N ARG A 291 4.01 -9.56 -34.01
CA ARG A 291 3.54 -10.85 -34.53
C ARG A 291 4.50 -12.01 -34.24
N GLU A 292 5.79 -11.84 -34.49
CA GLU A 292 6.79 -12.88 -34.21
C GLU A 292 6.77 -13.25 -32.71
N ALA A 293 6.72 -12.24 -31.84
CA ALA A 293 6.61 -12.46 -30.40
C ALA A 293 5.26 -13.10 -30.00
N ALA A 294 4.16 -12.75 -30.65
CA ALA A 294 2.85 -13.33 -30.41
C ALA A 294 2.84 -14.82 -30.75
N ARG A 295 3.46 -15.21 -31.88
CA ARG A 295 3.54 -16.61 -32.29
C ARG A 295 4.46 -17.45 -31.41
N ILE A 296 5.58 -16.90 -30.94
CA ILE A 296 6.40 -17.53 -29.89
C ILE A 296 5.57 -17.79 -28.62
N GLN A 297 4.60 -16.93 -28.32
CA GLN A 297 3.65 -17.14 -27.23
C GLN A 297 2.41 -17.94 -27.62
N THR A 298 2.38 -18.58 -28.80
CA THR A 298 1.27 -19.42 -29.30
C THR A 298 -0.06 -18.69 -29.55
N PHE A 299 -0.02 -17.37 -29.78
CA PHE A 299 -1.20 -16.66 -30.27
C PHE A 299 -1.55 -17.11 -31.70
N PRO A 300 -2.85 -17.26 -32.03
CA PRO A 300 -3.30 -17.46 -33.41
C PRO A 300 -2.86 -16.32 -34.33
N ASP A 301 -2.57 -16.66 -35.58
CA ASP A 301 -2.16 -15.68 -36.59
C ASP A 301 -3.26 -14.69 -36.97
N ASN A 302 -4.52 -15.13 -36.89
CA ASN A 302 -5.71 -14.31 -37.13
C ASN A 302 -6.09 -13.44 -35.93
N PHE A 303 -5.45 -13.57 -34.76
CA PHE A 303 -5.72 -12.73 -33.60
C PHE A 303 -5.06 -11.36 -33.77
N ILE A 304 -5.83 -10.29 -33.84
CA ILE A 304 -5.35 -8.94 -34.20
C ILE A 304 -5.14 -8.08 -32.97
N PHE A 305 -3.93 -7.54 -32.79
CA PHE A 305 -3.62 -6.59 -31.73
C PHE A 305 -3.87 -5.16 -32.20
N LYS A 306 -4.55 -4.33 -31.40
CA LYS A 306 -4.80 -2.91 -31.70
C LYS A 306 -3.89 -2.01 -30.86
N GLY A 307 -3.77 -0.74 -31.29
CA GLY A 307 -2.87 0.24 -30.68
C GLY A 307 -1.54 0.37 -31.44
N ASP A 308 -0.66 1.22 -30.94
CA ASP A 308 0.68 1.40 -31.52
C ASP A 308 1.57 0.16 -31.30
N ARG A 309 2.67 0.07 -32.04
CA ARG A 309 3.59 -1.08 -31.97
C ARG A 309 4.05 -1.36 -30.53
N ARG A 310 4.33 -0.30 -29.75
CA ARG A 310 4.75 -0.41 -28.35
C ARG A 310 3.67 -1.10 -27.51
N SER A 311 2.43 -0.67 -27.61
CA SER A 311 1.30 -1.23 -26.87
C SER A 311 1.05 -2.68 -27.27
N GLN A 312 1.15 -3.01 -28.56
CA GLN A 312 1.07 -4.39 -29.03
C GLN A 312 2.17 -5.28 -28.40
N CYS A 313 3.41 -4.81 -28.32
CA CYS A 313 4.48 -5.54 -27.63
C CYS A 313 4.21 -5.72 -26.13
N ILE A 314 3.64 -4.71 -25.45
CA ILE A 314 3.24 -4.79 -24.04
C ILE A 314 2.14 -5.84 -23.84
N LEU A 315 1.10 -5.79 -24.66
CA LEU A 315 0.00 -6.76 -24.65
C LEU A 315 0.52 -8.19 -24.80
N VAL A 316 1.34 -8.43 -25.82
CA VAL A 316 1.95 -9.75 -26.06
C VAL A 316 2.82 -10.17 -24.88
N GLY A 317 3.78 -9.35 -24.43
CA GLY A 317 4.72 -9.73 -23.36
C GLY A 317 4.08 -10.03 -22.00
N ASN A 318 2.98 -9.35 -21.69
CA ASN A 318 2.25 -9.51 -20.43
C ASN A 318 1.32 -10.73 -20.41
N ALA A 319 0.87 -11.21 -21.58
CA ALA A 319 -0.10 -12.28 -21.68
C ALA A 319 0.39 -13.62 -21.08
N VAL A 320 -0.57 -14.49 -20.78
CA VAL A 320 -0.33 -15.94 -20.64
C VAL A 320 -0.40 -16.56 -22.04
N PRO A 321 0.54 -17.45 -22.41
CA PRO A 321 0.48 -18.14 -23.70
C PRO A 321 -0.85 -18.88 -23.91
N PRO A 322 -1.59 -18.65 -25.01
CA PRO A 322 -2.90 -19.27 -25.23
C PRO A 322 -2.91 -20.79 -25.19
N LEU A 323 -1.87 -21.45 -25.72
CA LEU A 323 -1.82 -22.92 -25.71
C LEU A 323 -1.78 -23.48 -24.28
N LEU A 324 -0.98 -22.87 -23.39
CA LEU A 324 -0.97 -23.23 -21.97
C LEU A 324 -2.34 -22.95 -21.32
N ALA A 325 -2.95 -21.81 -21.64
CA ALA A 325 -4.27 -21.46 -21.12
C ALA A 325 -5.36 -22.47 -21.53
N ALA A 326 -5.31 -23.01 -22.75
CA ALA A 326 -6.25 -24.03 -23.23
C ALA A 326 -6.10 -25.35 -22.45
N LYS A 327 -4.86 -25.77 -22.17
CA LYS A 327 -4.62 -26.98 -21.35
C LYS A 327 -5.11 -26.80 -19.91
N LEU A 328 -4.99 -25.58 -19.36
CA LEU A 328 -5.56 -25.24 -18.05
C LEU A 328 -7.09 -25.26 -18.06
N ALA A 329 -7.70 -24.71 -19.12
CA ALA A 329 -9.15 -24.70 -19.29
C ALA A 329 -9.74 -26.12 -19.37
N ASP A 330 -9.18 -26.97 -20.24
CA ASP A 330 -9.55 -28.40 -20.37
C ASP A 330 -9.44 -29.15 -19.03
N SER A 331 -8.39 -28.88 -18.25
CA SER A 331 -8.22 -29.46 -16.91
C SER A 331 -9.29 -28.98 -15.92
N ILE A 332 -9.72 -27.71 -16.00
CA ILE A 332 -10.77 -27.14 -15.15
C ILE A 332 -12.14 -27.69 -15.54
N GLU A 333 -12.43 -27.83 -16.84
CA GLU A 333 -13.65 -28.46 -17.33
C GLU A 333 -13.78 -29.89 -16.82
N LYS A 334 -12.75 -30.72 -17.02
CA LYS A 334 -12.73 -32.11 -16.51
C LYS A 334 -12.93 -32.18 -15.00
N PHE A 335 -12.30 -31.28 -14.26
CA PHE A 335 -12.47 -31.19 -12.80
C PHE A 335 -13.91 -30.85 -12.39
N ILE A 336 -14.55 -29.89 -13.07
CA ILE A 336 -15.94 -29.51 -12.80
C ILE A 336 -16.90 -30.64 -13.19
N SER A 337 -16.62 -31.34 -14.29
CA SER A 337 -17.42 -32.45 -14.81
C SER A 337 -17.17 -33.80 -14.14
N ASP A 338 -16.32 -33.85 -13.10
CA ASP A 338 -15.98 -35.08 -12.37
C ASP A 338 -15.36 -36.19 -13.21
N VAL A 339 -14.57 -35.81 -14.22
CA VAL A 339 -13.82 -36.74 -15.06
C VAL A 339 -12.43 -36.94 -14.46
N ASP A 340 -12.11 -38.17 -14.08
CA ASP A 340 -10.76 -38.52 -13.61
C ASP A 340 -9.72 -38.21 -14.68
N TYR A 341 -8.68 -37.46 -14.31
CA TYR A 341 -7.57 -37.11 -15.18
C TYR A 341 -6.21 -37.29 -14.50
N GLU A 342 -5.26 -37.75 -15.28
CA GLU A 342 -3.88 -38.02 -14.88
C GLU A 342 -3.10 -36.72 -14.55
N SER A 343 -2.58 -36.58 -13.32
CA SER A 343 -1.94 -35.34 -12.84
C SER A 343 -0.41 -35.41 -12.72
N ILE A 344 0.27 -34.25 -12.71
CA ILE A 344 1.65 -34.16 -12.19
C ILE A 344 1.56 -34.26 -10.68
N ASP A 345 2.32 -35.12 -10.02
CA ASP A 345 2.50 -35.08 -8.56
C ASP A 345 3.96 -34.82 -8.23
N THR A 346 4.34 -33.56 -7.98
CA THR A 346 5.69 -33.27 -7.44
C THR A 346 5.84 -32.06 -6.51
N ASN A 347 4.83 -31.23 -6.19
CA ASN A 347 4.96 -30.18 -5.13
C ASN A 347 3.60 -29.49 -4.80
N HIS A 348 2.58 -30.27 -4.46
CA HIS A 348 1.22 -29.75 -4.22
C HIS A 348 0.98 -29.39 -2.75
N ILE A 349 0.55 -28.15 -2.49
CA ILE A 349 -0.09 -27.82 -1.20
C ILE A 349 -1.58 -27.61 -1.45
N PHE A 350 -2.38 -28.60 -1.07
CA PHE A 350 -3.83 -28.45 -0.90
C PHE A 350 -4.09 -27.77 0.44
N ILE A 351 -4.90 -26.71 0.44
CA ILE A 351 -5.10 -25.90 1.64
C ILE A 351 -6.60 -25.79 1.91
N GLY A 352 -7.04 -26.40 3.02
CA GLY A 352 -8.46 -26.55 3.37
C GLY A 352 -9.00 -25.55 4.39
N GLU A 353 -8.17 -24.90 5.22
CA GLU A 353 -8.67 -24.02 6.30
C GLU A 353 -7.80 -22.79 6.60
N LYS A 354 -6.52 -22.99 6.95
CA LYS A 354 -5.54 -21.90 7.19
C LYS A 354 -4.22 -22.21 6.50
N PHE A 355 -3.69 -21.23 5.77
CA PHE A 355 -2.41 -21.38 5.08
C PHE A 355 -1.26 -20.70 5.83
N LYS A 356 -0.15 -21.43 5.97
CA LYS A 356 1.19 -20.87 6.18
C LYS A 356 2.12 -21.52 5.17
N LEU A 357 2.94 -20.72 4.50
CA LEU A 357 3.92 -21.22 3.55
C LEU A 357 5.04 -21.90 4.36
N THR A 358 5.09 -23.24 4.36
CA THR A 358 6.16 -23.99 5.02
C THR A 358 7.48 -23.74 4.28
N LYS A 359 8.36 -22.92 4.86
CA LYS A 359 9.76 -22.81 4.40
C LYS A 359 10.46 -24.15 4.66
N THR A 360 10.93 -24.82 3.60
CA THR A 360 11.95 -25.87 3.71
C THR A 360 13.19 -25.29 4.37
N LYS A 361 13.42 -25.73 5.61
CA LYS A 361 14.59 -25.63 6.49
C LYS A 361 15.22 -24.23 6.71
N ASN A 362 15.21 -23.86 8.00
CA ASN A 362 15.93 -22.79 8.69
C ASN A 362 15.22 -21.42 8.80
N SER A 363 14.11 -21.37 9.53
CA SER A 363 14.00 -20.34 10.59
C SER A 363 13.19 -20.91 11.74
N LYS A 364 13.78 -20.87 12.94
CA LYS A 364 13.14 -21.24 14.21
C LYS A 364 11.78 -20.54 14.34
N ASN A 365 10.84 -21.22 14.98
CA ASN A 365 9.56 -20.68 15.48
C ASN A 365 9.72 -19.22 15.93
N SER A 366 9.11 -18.26 15.22
CA SER A 366 8.84 -16.94 15.80
C SER A 366 7.37 -16.88 16.17
N GLY A 367 7.09 -17.23 17.43
CA GLY A 367 6.00 -16.54 18.12
C GLY A 367 6.22 -15.05 17.93
N ARG A 368 5.19 -14.31 17.52
CA ARG A 368 5.27 -12.84 17.37
C ARG A 368 5.94 -12.27 18.61
N VAL A 369 7.04 -11.52 18.45
CA VAL A 369 7.66 -10.83 19.59
C VAL A 369 6.59 -9.88 20.16
N SER A 370 6.22 -10.13 21.41
CA SER A 370 5.44 -9.23 22.25
C SER A 370 6.44 -8.20 22.79
N LEU A 371 6.19 -6.93 22.50
CA LEU A 371 7.01 -5.82 22.96
C LEU A 371 6.24 -5.10 24.06
N ARG A 372 6.91 -4.87 25.18
CA ARG A 372 6.35 -4.10 26.30
C ARG A 372 6.69 -2.63 26.14
N PHE A 373 5.70 -1.75 26.30
CA PHE A 373 5.94 -0.32 26.18
C PHE A 373 5.32 0.50 27.30
N ALA A 374 5.88 1.69 27.54
CA ALA A 374 5.34 2.70 28.43
C ALA A 374 5.08 4.01 27.69
N ASP A 375 3.98 4.69 28.03
CA ASP A 375 3.53 5.95 27.45
C ASP A 375 3.66 7.06 28.51
N LEU A 376 4.69 7.90 28.39
CA LEU A 376 4.98 9.01 29.30
C LEU A 376 4.47 10.32 28.72
N PHE A 377 3.95 11.23 29.55
CA PHE A 377 3.19 12.38 29.05
C PHE A 377 2.05 11.91 28.15
N SER A 378 1.37 10.84 28.57
CA SER A 378 0.48 10.04 27.71
C SER A 378 -0.74 10.81 27.23
N GLY A 379 -1.10 11.90 27.91
CA GLY A 379 -2.37 12.56 27.78
C GLY A 379 -3.51 11.53 27.85
N VAL A 380 -4.41 11.58 26.88
CA VAL A 380 -5.55 10.67 26.79
C VAL A 380 -5.17 9.28 26.26
N GLY A 381 -3.93 9.03 25.84
CA GLY A 381 -3.45 7.72 25.36
C GLY A 381 -3.46 7.51 23.84
N GLY A 382 -3.20 8.56 23.05
CA GLY A 382 -3.15 8.44 21.58
C GLY A 382 -2.02 7.53 21.07
N PHE A 383 -0.84 7.57 21.71
CA PHE A 383 0.23 6.62 21.46
C PHE A 383 -0.18 5.20 21.89
N THR A 384 -0.69 5.08 23.12
CA THR A 384 -1.17 3.81 23.68
C THR A 384 -2.17 3.09 22.76
N GLU A 385 -3.21 3.79 22.29
CA GLU A 385 -4.24 3.21 21.40
C GLU A 385 -3.63 2.68 20.09
N GLY A 386 -2.76 3.48 19.46
CA GLY A 386 -2.08 3.08 18.23
C GLY A 386 -1.13 1.90 18.41
N LEU A 387 -0.28 1.93 19.45
CA LEU A 387 0.70 0.87 19.69
C LEU A 387 0.04 -0.44 20.13
N LYS A 388 -1.06 -0.39 20.88
CA LYS A 388 -1.89 -1.58 21.18
C LYS A 388 -2.55 -2.14 19.92
N SER A 389 -3.03 -1.28 19.02
CA SER A 389 -3.54 -1.70 17.71
C SER A 389 -2.46 -2.38 16.85
N ALA A 390 -1.19 -1.97 17.00
CA ALA A 390 -0.04 -2.65 16.39
C ALA A 390 0.35 -3.96 17.11
N GLY A 391 -0.33 -4.32 18.20
CA GLY A 391 -0.14 -5.54 18.99
C GLY A 391 1.08 -5.49 19.92
N LEU A 392 1.40 -4.32 20.48
CA LEU A 392 2.34 -4.16 21.58
C LEU A 392 1.57 -4.11 22.91
N ASP A 393 2.22 -4.52 24.00
CA ASP A 393 1.62 -4.60 25.32
C ASP A 393 2.02 -3.37 26.14
N CYS A 394 1.06 -2.51 26.48
CA CYS A 394 1.33 -1.36 27.35
C CYS A 394 1.45 -1.84 28.80
N ILE A 395 2.48 -1.38 29.50
CA ILE A 395 2.71 -1.74 30.92
C ILE A 395 2.50 -0.57 31.86
N LEU A 396 2.57 0.67 31.36
CA LEU A 396 2.43 1.88 32.17
C LEU A 396 2.10 3.10 31.30
N GLY A 397 1.07 3.85 31.68
CA GLY A 397 0.87 5.24 31.29
C GLY A 397 1.27 6.20 32.42
N ALA A 398 1.68 7.43 32.10
CA ALA A 398 1.87 8.48 33.09
C ALA A 398 1.59 9.87 32.52
N ASP A 399 0.74 10.65 33.19
CA ASP A 399 0.48 12.05 32.87
C ASP A 399 0.10 12.83 34.15
N PHE A 400 0.24 14.15 34.14
CA PHE A 400 -0.10 15.00 35.29
C PHE A 400 -1.53 15.56 35.20
N ASP A 401 -2.14 15.61 34.00
CA ASP A 401 -3.50 16.12 33.83
C ASP A 401 -4.53 15.08 34.26
N ARG A 402 -5.16 15.32 35.41
CA ARG A 402 -6.18 14.44 35.99
C ARG A 402 -7.26 14.02 35.02
N TYR A 403 -7.79 14.92 34.18
CA TYR A 403 -8.87 14.58 33.25
C TYR A 403 -8.38 13.66 32.12
N ALA A 404 -7.15 13.90 31.63
CA ALA A 404 -6.51 13.04 30.65
C ALA A 404 -6.23 11.65 31.22
N VAL A 405 -5.74 11.55 32.46
CA VAL A 405 -5.53 10.27 33.16
C VAL A 405 -6.84 9.54 33.42
N GLU A 406 -7.89 10.23 33.86
CA GLU A 406 -9.21 9.63 34.03
C GLU A 406 -9.77 9.10 32.70
N ALA A 407 -9.61 9.84 31.61
CA ALA A 407 -10.00 9.39 30.28
C ALA A 407 -9.16 8.20 29.80
N TYR A 408 -7.84 8.23 30.02
CA TYR A 408 -6.94 7.12 29.71
C TYR A 408 -7.41 5.83 30.40
N ARG A 409 -7.64 5.87 31.71
CA ARG A 409 -8.08 4.72 32.53
C ARG A 409 -9.44 4.16 32.10
N LYS A 410 -10.32 4.97 31.51
CA LYS A 410 -11.60 4.49 30.96
C LYS A 410 -11.43 3.66 29.69
N ASN A 411 -10.40 3.94 28.89
CA ASN A 411 -10.18 3.28 27.60
C ASN A 411 -9.18 2.12 27.72
N HIS A 412 -8.25 2.21 28.68
CA HIS A 412 -7.17 1.23 28.88
C HIS A 412 -7.23 0.69 30.31
N THR A 413 -7.84 -0.49 30.47
CA THR A 413 -8.07 -1.13 31.78
C THR A 413 -7.10 -2.28 32.08
N ASP A 414 -6.30 -2.66 31.10
CA ASP A 414 -5.32 -3.74 31.12
C ASP A 414 -3.99 -3.37 31.78
N HIS A 415 -3.75 -2.08 32.05
CA HIS A 415 -2.56 -1.58 32.72
C HIS A 415 -2.86 -0.28 33.49
N GLU A 416 -1.93 0.12 34.35
CA GLU A 416 -2.07 1.32 35.15
C GLU A 416 -1.65 2.58 34.37
N CYS A 417 -2.36 3.68 34.61
CA CYS A 417 -1.91 5.01 34.25
C CYS A 417 -1.76 5.86 35.52
N LEU A 418 -0.56 6.39 35.76
CA LEU A 418 -0.24 7.20 36.95
C LEU A 418 -0.61 8.67 36.72
N GLU A 419 -1.27 9.26 37.71
CA GLU A 419 -1.40 10.72 37.81
C GLU A 419 -0.13 11.25 38.49
N ALA A 420 0.84 11.69 37.69
CA ALA A 420 2.20 11.96 38.15
C ALA A 420 2.82 13.17 37.45
N ASP A 421 3.45 14.05 38.23
CA ASP A 421 4.24 15.16 37.69
C ASP A 421 5.65 14.67 37.34
N LEU A 422 5.90 14.46 36.05
CA LEU A 422 7.19 13.97 35.56
C LEU A 422 8.31 15.03 35.65
N SER A 423 8.05 16.25 36.12
CA SER A 423 9.11 17.22 36.46
C SER A 423 9.85 16.87 37.76
N ASP A 424 9.25 16.04 38.62
CA ASP A 424 9.80 15.57 39.89
C ASP A 424 10.79 14.42 39.68
N GLU A 425 12.01 14.55 40.22
CA GLU A 425 13.09 13.58 40.02
C GLU A 425 12.89 12.25 40.77
N GLU A 426 12.20 12.27 41.91
CA GLU A 426 11.87 11.07 42.67
C GLU A 426 10.81 10.26 41.92
N ILE A 427 9.80 10.92 41.39
CA ILE A 427 8.79 10.31 40.51
C ILE A 427 9.46 9.71 39.25
N GLN A 428 10.34 10.47 38.59
CA GLN A 428 11.11 9.96 37.44
C GLN A 428 11.90 8.70 37.80
N HIS A 429 12.59 8.69 38.95
CA HIS A 429 13.36 7.55 39.41
C HIS A 429 12.48 6.33 39.66
N ASN A 430 11.40 6.49 40.41
CA ASN A 430 10.46 5.40 40.75
C ASN A 430 9.84 4.79 39.49
N ILE A 431 9.42 5.60 38.53
CA ILE A 431 8.90 5.13 37.23
C ILE A 431 9.99 4.38 36.48
N ALA A 432 11.20 4.95 36.36
CA ALA A 432 12.28 4.30 35.63
C ALA A 432 12.67 2.94 36.21
N MET A 433 12.75 2.82 37.54
CA MET A 433 13.04 1.55 38.22
C MET A 433 11.94 0.52 37.98
N ARG A 434 10.67 0.92 38.08
CA ARG A 434 9.53 0.04 37.76
C ARG A 434 9.58 -0.46 36.31
N LEU A 435 9.87 0.42 35.36
CA LEU A 435 9.98 0.06 33.93
C LEU A 435 11.15 -0.90 33.67
N LYS A 436 12.27 -0.71 34.37
CA LYS A 436 13.42 -1.60 34.33
C LYS A 436 13.07 -3.00 34.85
N GLU A 437 12.42 -3.08 36.02
CA GLU A 437 11.96 -4.33 36.62
C GLU A 437 10.97 -5.08 35.72
N GLN A 438 10.07 -4.35 35.07
CA GLN A 438 9.08 -4.90 34.14
C GLN A 438 9.65 -5.21 32.75
N LYS A 439 10.93 -4.94 32.51
CA LYS A 439 11.65 -5.16 31.25
C LYS A 439 10.99 -4.45 30.08
N VAL A 440 10.85 -3.13 30.18
CA VAL A 440 10.32 -2.30 29.08
C VAL A 440 11.19 -2.43 27.81
N ASP A 441 10.56 -2.60 26.65
CA ASP A 441 11.26 -2.60 25.36
C ASP A 441 11.23 -1.21 24.71
N LEU A 442 10.11 -0.50 24.82
CA LEU A 442 9.86 0.79 24.17
C LEU A 442 9.31 1.82 25.17
N VAL A 443 9.86 3.03 25.18
CA VAL A 443 9.27 4.17 25.89
C VAL A 443 8.85 5.24 24.89
N VAL A 444 7.59 5.65 24.92
CA VAL A 444 7.06 6.72 24.05
C VAL A 444 6.59 7.91 24.87
N GLY A 445 6.58 9.10 24.28
CA GLY A 445 6.02 10.26 24.96
C GLY A 445 6.16 11.57 24.21
N GLY A 446 5.28 12.52 24.53
CA GLY A 446 5.27 13.88 23.98
C GLY A 446 5.56 14.94 25.05
N PRO A 447 6.79 15.05 25.58
CA PRO A 447 7.11 16.02 26.63
C PRO A 447 6.83 17.46 26.16
N PRO A 448 6.06 18.26 26.92
CA PRO A 448 5.67 19.58 26.48
C PRO A 448 6.87 20.54 26.45
N CYS A 449 6.94 21.33 25.39
CA CYS A 449 8.05 22.24 25.11
C CYS A 449 7.67 23.68 25.53
N GLN A 450 7.53 23.93 26.84
CA GLN A 450 6.97 25.20 27.36
C GLN A 450 7.83 26.46 27.11
N GLY A 451 9.10 26.30 26.68
CA GLY A 451 10.02 27.42 26.42
C GLY A 451 9.96 28.01 25.00
N PHE A 452 9.24 27.41 24.05
CA PHE A 452 9.46 27.68 22.62
C PHE A 452 8.21 28.00 21.80
N SER A 453 7.06 28.23 22.46
CA SER A 453 5.85 28.66 21.74
C SER A 453 5.99 30.11 21.27
N ILE A 454 6.16 30.28 19.95
CA ILE A 454 6.22 31.58 19.23
C ILE A 454 4.99 32.48 19.50
N PHE A 455 3.89 31.94 20.04
CA PHE A 455 2.61 32.63 20.20
C PHE A 455 2.29 33.22 21.59
N GLY A 456 3.20 33.15 22.57
CA GLY A 456 2.94 33.73 23.89
C GLY A 456 4.21 34.13 24.63
N LYS A 457 4.35 35.43 24.89
CA LYS A 457 5.43 36.10 25.67
C LYS A 457 6.68 36.51 24.90
N ARG A 458 6.52 37.48 23.98
CA ARG A 458 7.45 38.62 23.94
C ARG A 458 7.33 39.37 25.28
N ARG A 459 8.10 38.98 26.29
CA ARG A 459 8.41 39.81 27.47
C ARG A 459 9.47 39.12 28.33
N PHE A 460 10.68 39.68 28.26
CA PHE A 460 11.80 39.57 29.22
C PHE A 460 12.38 38.18 29.49
N VAL A 461 13.57 37.87 28.94
CA VAL A 461 14.86 37.74 29.66
C VAL A 461 15.98 37.69 28.61
N ASN A 462 17.08 38.41 28.86
CA ASN A 462 18.24 38.57 27.99
C ASN A 462 19.19 37.36 28.20
N THR A 463 19.13 36.33 27.35
CA THR A 463 19.94 35.10 27.47
C THR A 463 21.16 35.14 26.53
N LYS A 464 22.15 35.98 26.84
CA LYS A 464 23.44 35.99 26.09
C LYS A 464 24.52 35.07 26.67
N ASN A 465 24.40 34.60 27.91
CA ASN A 465 25.37 33.70 28.56
C ASN A 465 24.67 32.70 29.51
N HIS A 466 24.02 31.65 29.00
CA HIS A 466 23.40 30.62 29.86
C HIS A 466 23.83 29.21 29.44
N GLN A 467 24.46 28.47 30.35
CA GLN A 467 24.77 27.05 30.19
C GLN A 467 23.51 26.22 30.40
N ILE A 468 23.20 25.34 29.43
CA ILE A 468 21.96 24.55 29.33
C ILE A 468 21.83 23.53 30.48
N SER A 469 22.95 23.09 31.05
CA SER A 469 23.02 22.05 32.09
C SER A 469 22.78 22.54 33.52
N GLU A 470 22.75 23.86 33.77
CA GLU A 470 22.74 24.41 35.14
C GLU A 470 21.44 25.16 35.53
N ASP A 471 20.48 25.33 34.62
CA ASP A 471 19.19 25.98 34.93
C ASP A 471 18.20 24.98 35.55
N LYS A 472 17.93 25.14 36.86
CA LYS A 472 17.02 24.33 37.71
C LYS A 472 15.53 24.34 37.30
N ARG A 473 15.21 24.76 36.07
CA ARG A 473 13.86 24.77 35.49
C ARG A 473 13.69 23.62 34.49
N ASN A 474 14.10 22.44 34.95
CA ASN A 474 13.97 21.09 34.39
C ASN A 474 13.13 21.01 33.12
N ASN A 475 13.82 20.93 31.98
CA ASN A 475 13.15 20.71 30.72
C ASN A 475 12.58 19.29 30.69
N LEU A 476 11.26 19.16 30.57
CA LEU A 476 10.54 17.88 30.58
C LEU A 476 11.01 16.90 29.49
N VAL A 477 11.71 17.38 28.47
CA VAL A 477 12.41 16.54 27.49
C VAL A 477 13.58 15.78 28.11
N PHE A 478 14.38 16.40 28.99
CA PHE A 478 15.44 15.71 29.72
C PHE A 478 14.87 14.80 30.81
N ALA A 479 13.73 15.15 31.42
CA ALA A 479 13.00 14.23 32.29
C ALA A 479 12.58 12.94 31.56
N PHE A 480 12.04 13.07 30.35
CA PHE A 480 11.77 11.94 29.47
C PHE A 480 13.03 11.12 29.20
N ALA A 481 14.12 11.78 28.77
CA ALA A 481 15.39 11.11 28.48
C ALA A 481 15.97 10.38 29.70
N ASN A 482 15.91 10.98 30.89
CA ASN A 482 16.33 10.38 32.15
C ASN A 482 15.57 9.09 32.45
N ILE A 483 14.25 9.08 32.29
CA ILE A 483 13.44 7.87 32.49
C ILE A 483 13.82 6.79 31.47
N VAL A 484 13.98 7.15 30.19
CA VAL A 484 14.40 6.22 29.12
C VAL A 484 15.76 5.60 29.43
N ILE A 485 16.74 6.39 29.87
CA ILE A 485 18.10 5.91 30.16
C ILE A 485 18.09 4.99 31.39
N LYS A 486 17.48 5.43 32.51
CA LYS A 486 17.43 4.68 33.77
C LYS A 486 16.59 3.41 33.68
N SER A 487 15.56 3.40 32.84
CA SER A 487 14.73 2.20 32.59
C SER A 487 15.42 1.15 31.71
N GLU A 488 16.56 1.49 31.10
CA GLU A 488 17.27 0.63 30.14
C GLU A 488 16.41 0.18 28.95
N ALA A 489 15.46 1.02 28.53
CA ALA A 489 14.64 0.76 27.36
C ALA A 489 15.49 0.47 26.11
N LYS A 490 15.08 -0.49 25.29
CA LYS A 490 15.81 -0.80 24.04
C LYS A 490 15.53 0.25 22.97
N TRP A 491 14.36 0.87 23.02
CA TRP A 491 13.85 1.83 22.06
C TRP A 491 13.14 2.98 22.77
N PHE A 492 13.15 4.15 22.14
CA PHE A 492 12.23 5.22 22.50
C PHE A 492 11.69 5.96 21.27
N ILE A 493 10.51 6.56 21.40
CA ILE A 493 9.93 7.51 20.44
C ILE A 493 9.50 8.75 21.20
N MET A 494 10.21 9.86 20.98
CA MET A 494 9.85 11.15 21.54
C MET A 494 9.18 12.02 20.49
N GLU A 495 7.97 12.49 20.77
CA GLU A 495 7.21 13.40 19.92
C GLU A 495 7.36 14.85 20.37
N ASN A 496 7.36 15.77 19.39
CA ASN A 496 7.19 17.19 19.67
C ASN A 496 6.63 17.98 18.46
N VAL A 497 6.42 19.28 18.65
CA VAL A 497 6.09 20.21 17.56
C VAL A 497 7.34 20.54 16.72
N PRO A 498 7.20 20.83 15.41
CA PRO A 498 8.35 21.14 14.55
C PRO A 498 9.21 22.34 14.98
N GLY A 499 8.65 23.26 15.77
CA GLY A 499 9.36 24.44 16.29
C GLY A 499 10.58 24.11 17.16
N ILE A 500 10.67 22.89 17.68
CA ILE A 500 11.84 22.40 18.44
C ILE A 500 13.14 22.42 17.61
N LEU A 501 13.06 22.29 16.28
CA LEU A 501 14.22 22.34 15.39
C LEU A 501 14.86 23.74 15.32
N SER A 502 14.04 24.78 15.51
CA SER A 502 14.50 26.18 15.50
C SER A 502 14.84 26.71 16.91
N ALA A 503 14.59 25.92 17.95
CA ALA A 503 14.93 26.27 19.32
C ALA A 503 16.44 26.45 19.46
N GLN A 504 16.87 27.58 20.04
CA GLN A 504 18.30 27.90 20.24
C GLN A 504 19.15 27.69 18.97
N ASN A 505 18.68 28.18 17.81
CA ASN A 505 19.37 28.01 16.52
C ASN A 505 19.66 26.54 16.13
N GLY A 506 18.89 25.59 16.64
CA GLY A 506 19.04 24.16 16.35
C GLY A 506 20.02 23.41 17.25
N GLU A 507 20.63 24.08 18.23
CA GLU A 507 21.52 23.43 19.22
C GLU A 507 20.75 22.53 20.19
N TYR A 508 19.48 22.85 20.45
CA TYR A 508 18.68 22.14 21.43
C TYR A 508 18.43 20.65 21.07
N VAL A 509 18.13 20.36 19.80
CA VAL A 509 17.97 18.96 19.34
C VAL A 509 19.30 18.21 19.38
N LYS A 510 20.41 18.89 19.04
CA LYS A 510 21.75 18.27 19.13
C LYS A 510 22.09 17.89 20.57
N ALA A 511 21.84 18.77 21.54
CA ALA A 511 22.06 18.48 22.95
C ALA A 511 21.28 17.26 23.44
N ILE A 512 20.02 17.08 22.98
CA ILE A 512 19.22 15.89 23.30
C ILE A 512 19.85 14.63 22.67
N GLN A 513 20.27 14.71 21.41
CA GLN A 513 20.89 13.58 20.72
C GLN A 513 22.23 13.19 21.34
N GLU A 514 23.04 14.18 21.73
CA GLU A 514 24.31 14.01 22.46
C GLU A 514 24.07 13.35 23.82
N PHE A 515 23.09 13.83 24.58
CA PHE A 515 22.72 13.23 25.86
C PHE A 515 22.32 11.75 25.75
N PHE A 516 21.57 11.39 24.70
CA PHE A 516 21.25 9.99 24.40
C PHE A 516 22.48 9.19 23.92
N ALA A 517 23.35 9.79 23.10
CA ALA A 517 24.56 9.16 22.58
C ALA A 517 25.57 8.83 23.68
N GLU A 518 25.80 9.75 24.62
CA GLU A 518 26.62 9.53 25.81
C GLU A 518 26.14 8.36 26.67
N ASN A 519 24.84 8.02 26.57
CA ASN A 519 24.21 6.91 27.27
C ASN A 519 23.96 5.68 26.37
N GLY A 520 24.64 5.59 25.23
CA GLY A 520 24.68 4.41 24.36
C GLY A 520 23.51 4.27 23.39
N TYR A 521 22.68 5.30 23.21
CA TYR A 521 21.62 5.29 22.20
C TYR A 521 22.09 5.90 20.88
N ARG A 522 21.76 5.24 19.77
CA ARG A 522 21.76 5.84 18.44
C ARG A 522 20.41 6.48 18.18
N THR A 523 20.39 7.65 17.56
CA THR A 523 19.14 8.39 17.33
C THR A 523 19.02 8.89 15.88
N GLU A 524 17.79 9.00 15.40
CA GLU A 524 17.43 9.66 14.16
C GLU A 524 16.16 10.48 14.39
N CYS A 525 16.08 11.67 13.79
CA CYS A 525 14.91 12.54 13.89
C CYS A 525 14.35 12.96 12.54
N LYS A 526 13.03 13.04 12.43
CA LYS A 526 12.32 13.55 11.23
C LYS A 526 11.10 14.37 11.61
N VAL A 527 10.76 15.34 10.76
CA VAL A 527 9.43 15.96 10.78
C VAL A 527 8.55 15.21 9.82
N ILE A 528 7.49 14.63 10.34
CA ILE A 528 6.46 13.93 9.57
C ILE A 528 5.19 14.76 9.48
N ASN A 529 4.36 14.52 8.46
CA ASN A 529 3.00 15.02 8.40
C ASN A 529 2.02 13.86 8.56
N ALA A 530 1.08 13.94 9.50
CA ALA A 530 0.13 12.86 9.78
C ALA A 530 -0.72 12.47 8.54
N ALA A 531 -0.98 13.43 7.64
CA ALA A 531 -1.68 13.18 6.38
C ALA A 531 -0.97 12.16 5.49
N ASP A 532 0.36 12.10 5.54
CA ASP A 532 1.19 11.16 4.76
C ASP A 532 0.91 9.70 5.15
N TYR A 533 0.33 9.48 6.34
CA TYR A 533 0.04 8.18 6.94
C TYR A 533 -1.47 7.89 7.01
N GLY A 534 -2.30 8.68 6.35
CA GLY A 534 -3.75 8.44 6.25
C GLY A 534 -4.58 9.09 7.35
N VAL A 535 -3.99 9.93 8.20
CA VAL A 535 -4.79 10.78 9.10
C VAL A 535 -5.40 11.91 8.26
N PRO A 536 -6.71 12.19 8.33
CA PRO A 536 -7.36 13.24 7.53
C PRO A 536 -7.05 14.65 8.08
N GLN A 537 -5.78 14.94 8.36
CA GLN A 537 -5.30 16.14 9.01
C GLN A 537 -3.87 16.51 8.61
N LEU A 538 -3.67 17.75 8.20
CA LEU A 538 -2.35 18.36 8.04
C LEU A 538 -1.78 18.70 9.43
N ARG A 539 -1.07 17.74 10.03
CA ARG A 539 -0.44 17.87 11.35
C ARG A 539 1.02 17.44 11.25
N LYS A 540 1.91 18.44 11.25
CA LYS A 540 3.35 18.22 11.30
C LYS A 540 3.82 17.93 12.72
N ARG A 541 4.65 16.91 12.88
CA ARG A 541 5.27 16.53 14.15
C ARG A 541 6.72 16.14 13.98
N PHE A 542 7.55 16.61 14.91
CA PHE A 542 8.91 16.15 15.07
C PHE A 542 8.87 14.83 15.84
N LEU A 543 9.56 13.83 15.33
CA LEU A 543 9.80 12.56 16.01
C LEU A 543 11.30 12.35 16.14
N LEU A 544 11.75 12.04 17.35
CA LEU A 544 13.09 11.52 17.63
C LEU A 544 12.94 10.06 18.05
N ILE A 545 13.55 9.16 17.30
CA ILE A 545 13.56 7.73 17.61
C ILE A 545 14.98 7.35 17.96
N GLY A 546 15.16 6.60 19.05
CA GLY A 546 16.47 6.09 19.42
C GLY A 546 16.45 4.65 19.88
N THR A 547 17.61 4.00 19.79
CA THR A 547 17.81 2.60 20.19
C THR A 547 19.20 2.32 20.75
N LYS A 548 19.27 1.38 21.70
CA LYS A 548 20.52 0.74 22.18
C LYS A 548 20.89 -0.52 21.39
N THR A 549 20.03 -0.97 20.48
CA THR A 549 20.29 -2.16 19.65
C THR A 549 21.15 -1.81 18.44
N ASP A 550 21.62 -2.83 17.70
CA ASP A 550 22.27 -2.68 16.39
C ASP A 550 21.27 -2.71 15.22
N LEU A 551 19.96 -2.75 15.53
CA LEU A 551 18.90 -2.74 14.53
C LEU A 551 18.67 -1.34 13.97
N VAL A 552 18.16 -1.29 12.75
CA VAL A 552 17.86 -0.03 12.03
C VAL A 552 16.68 0.73 12.65
N ILE A 553 16.71 2.06 12.55
CA ILE A 553 15.65 2.91 13.12
C ILE A 553 14.40 2.89 12.20
N PRO A 554 13.20 2.58 12.74
CA PRO A 554 12.01 2.24 11.95
C PRO A 554 11.21 3.46 11.46
N PHE A 555 11.76 4.35 10.63
CA PHE A 555 10.93 5.39 9.98
C PHE A 555 10.10 4.81 8.82
N PRO A 556 8.75 4.73 8.94
CA PRO A 556 7.90 4.26 7.86
C PRO A 556 7.77 5.32 6.76
N LYS A 557 7.59 4.86 5.51
CA LYS A 557 7.36 5.76 4.37
C LYS A 557 5.94 6.33 4.32
N PRO A 558 5.77 7.55 3.78
CA PRO A 558 4.49 8.06 3.33
C PRO A 558 3.72 7.07 2.44
N LYS A 559 2.42 6.96 2.66
CA LYS A 559 1.48 6.18 1.83
C LYS A 559 0.45 7.06 1.11
N TYR A 560 0.27 8.30 1.56
CA TYR A 560 -0.71 9.25 1.04
C TYR A 560 -0.02 10.55 0.63
N PHE A 561 -0.55 11.25 -0.38
CA PHE A 561 0.11 12.38 -1.01
C PHE A 561 -0.87 13.51 -1.33
N SER A 562 -0.41 14.78 -1.26
CA SER A 562 -1.22 15.95 -1.61
C SER A 562 -1.52 16.07 -3.10
N THR A 563 -0.55 15.68 -3.92
CA THR A 563 -0.60 15.68 -5.39
C THR A 563 -0.15 14.29 -5.84
N PRO A 564 -1.02 13.28 -5.68
CA PRO A 564 -0.65 11.92 -6.01
C PRO A 564 -0.48 11.77 -7.52
N ASP A 565 0.51 11.00 -7.95
CA ASP A 565 0.48 10.40 -9.28
C ASP A 565 -0.75 9.50 -9.43
N SER A 566 -1.10 9.10 -10.65
CA SER A 566 -2.28 8.26 -10.95
C SER A 566 -2.34 6.94 -10.17
N TRP A 567 -1.20 6.50 -9.63
CA TRP A 567 -1.01 5.27 -8.86
C TRP A 567 -0.77 5.54 -7.37
N GLN A 568 -0.82 6.78 -6.86
CA GLN A 568 -0.62 7.08 -5.45
C GLN A 568 -1.95 7.38 -4.75
N LEU A 569 -2.03 7.15 -3.43
CA LEU A 569 -3.25 7.48 -2.68
C LEU A 569 -3.29 8.99 -2.41
N PRO A 570 -4.39 9.70 -2.73
CA PRO A 570 -4.58 11.09 -2.30
C PRO A 570 -4.75 11.14 -0.78
N TYR A 571 -4.36 12.24 -0.14
CA TYR A 571 -4.67 12.45 1.28
C TYR A 571 -6.16 12.23 1.59
N ARG A 572 -6.42 11.55 2.70
CA ARG A 572 -7.77 11.38 3.23
C ARG A 572 -8.38 12.71 3.63
N THR A 573 -9.67 12.84 3.37
CA THR A 573 -10.38 14.12 3.50
C THR A 573 -11.24 14.17 4.75
N VAL A 574 -11.59 15.39 5.20
CA VAL A 574 -12.56 15.57 6.29
C VAL A 574 -13.90 14.95 5.91
N GLY A 575 -14.31 15.07 4.65
CA GLY A 575 -15.59 14.53 4.17
C GLY A 575 -15.72 13.02 4.37
N GLU A 576 -14.64 12.26 4.12
CA GLU A 576 -14.61 10.81 4.31
C GLU A 576 -14.88 10.34 5.74
N VAL A 577 -14.60 11.17 6.75
CA VAL A 577 -14.56 10.71 8.15
C VAL A 577 -15.66 11.29 9.05
N ILE A 578 -16.33 12.37 8.65
CA ILE A 578 -17.37 13.01 9.49
C ILE A 578 -18.70 13.26 8.79
N THR A 579 -18.86 12.97 7.49
CA THR A 579 -20.12 13.30 6.79
C THR A 579 -21.30 12.44 7.23
N ASP A 580 -21.04 11.21 7.69
CA ASP A 580 -22.03 10.33 8.32
C ASP A 580 -22.52 10.86 9.68
N LEU A 581 -21.78 11.77 10.32
CA LEU A 581 -22.12 12.41 11.60
C LEU A 581 -22.88 13.73 11.46
N MET A 582 -23.28 14.07 10.24
CA MET A 582 -23.98 15.33 10.00
C MET A 582 -25.46 15.28 10.40
N ASP A 583 -26.04 14.08 10.38
CA ASP A 583 -27.45 13.89 10.66
C ASP A 583 -27.72 14.01 12.16
N PRO A 584 -28.70 14.82 12.61
CA PRO A 584 -29.05 14.93 14.02
C PRO A 584 -29.38 13.60 14.72
N SER A 585 -29.85 12.59 13.99
CA SER A 585 -30.08 11.24 14.53
C SER A 585 -28.80 10.56 15.02
N SER A 586 -27.62 11.00 14.57
CA SER A 586 -26.33 10.45 15.00
C SER A 586 -25.87 10.93 16.37
N TYR A 587 -26.42 12.04 16.90
CA TYR A 587 -25.95 12.68 18.14
C TYR A 587 -26.04 11.76 19.35
N ASP A 588 -27.04 10.89 19.40
CA ASP A 588 -27.25 9.93 20.49
C ASP A 588 -26.61 8.56 20.22
N LEU A 589 -26.12 8.31 18.99
CA LEU A 589 -25.51 7.03 18.60
C LEU A 589 -24.06 6.89 19.05
N LEU A 590 -23.34 8.01 19.17
CA LEU A 590 -21.92 8.03 19.49
C LEU A 590 -21.60 8.91 20.69
N SER A 591 -20.74 8.41 21.57
CA SER A 591 -20.25 9.20 22.70
C SER A 591 -19.51 10.44 22.21
N HIS A 592 -19.64 11.54 22.96
CA HIS A 592 -18.98 12.83 22.70
C HIS A 592 -19.39 13.52 21.39
N HIS A 593 -20.47 13.07 20.76
CA HIS A 593 -21.03 13.69 19.55
C HIS A 593 -22.11 14.74 19.89
N VAL A 594 -21.76 15.70 20.74
CA VAL A 594 -22.68 16.74 21.21
C VAL A 594 -22.32 18.09 20.59
N PRO A 595 -23.18 18.67 19.73
CA PRO A 595 -23.00 20.01 19.21
C PRO A 595 -22.95 21.09 20.29
N ALA A 596 -22.02 22.04 20.15
CA ALA A 596 -22.01 23.22 21.00
C ALA A 596 -23.23 24.12 20.71
N LYS A 597 -23.87 24.62 21.78
CA LYS A 597 -24.99 25.57 21.71
C LYS A 597 -24.43 26.99 21.50
N HIS A 598 -24.31 27.40 20.25
CA HIS A 598 -23.84 28.74 19.89
C HIS A 598 -24.95 29.79 20.00
N ALA A 599 -24.59 31.03 20.33
CA ALA A 599 -25.54 32.14 20.31
C ALA A 599 -26.08 32.36 18.89
N PRO A 600 -27.35 32.81 18.71
CA PRO A 600 -27.95 32.99 17.39
C PRO A 600 -27.10 33.84 16.42
N THR A 601 -26.48 34.91 16.92
CA THR A 601 -25.58 35.78 16.14
C THR A 601 -24.31 35.08 15.67
N ILE A 602 -23.83 34.08 16.41
CA ILE A 602 -22.67 33.26 16.02
C ILE A 602 -23.08 32.21 14.99
N VAL A 603 -24.25 31.58 15.15
CA VAL A 603 -24.83 30.67 14.15
C VAL A 603 -25.05 31.40 12.83
N GLU A 604 -25.59 32.62 12.89
CA GLU A 604 -25.75 33.50 11.73
C GLU A 604 -24.40 33.82 11.09
N ARG A 605 -23.36 34.18 11.86
CA ARG A 605 -22.01 34.37 11.30
C ARG A 605 -21.48 33.13 10.58
N TYR A 606 -21.71 31.93 11.12
CA TYR A 606 -21.26 30.70 10.46
C TYR A 606 -21.90 30.52 9.08
N SER A 607 -23.16 30.93 8.88
CA SER A 607 -23.83 30.76 7.58
C SER A 607 -23.19 31.58 6.46
N TYR A 608 -22.47 32.66 6.78
CA TYR A 608 -21.71 33.47 5.82
C TYR A 608 -20.30 32.92 5.52
N ILE A 609 -19.84 31.88 6.20
CA ILE A 609 -18.54 31.27 5.93
C ILE A 609 -18.70 30.22 4.84
N GLU A 610 -18.16 30.48 3.66
CA GLU A 610 -18.09 29.49 2.58
C GLU A 610 -17.20 28.29 2.96
N GLU A 611 -17.50 27.12 2.38
CA GLU A 611 -16.73 25.89 2.61
C GLU A 611 -15.23 26.09 2.28
N GLY A 612 -14.36 25.67 3.21
CA GLY A 612 -12.91 25.84 3.10
C GLY A 612 -12.38 27.27 3.29
N LYS A 613 -13.25 28.26 3.50
CA LYS A 613 -12.86 29.68 3.64
C LYS A 613 -12.83 30.13 5.11
N LYS A 614 -12.21 31.29 5.33
CA LYS A 614 -12.30 32.04 6.59
C LYS A 614 -13.50 32.98 6.53
N LEU A 615 -13.98 33.41 7.69
CA LEU A 615 -15.01 34.44 7.77
C LEU A 615 -14.52 35.76 7.15
N ASP A 616 -15.23 36.22 6.13
CA ASP A 616 -15.01 37.52 5.49
C ASP A 616 -15.89 38.57 6.17
N ILE A 617 -15.26 39.49 6.91
CA ILE A 617 -15.96 40.51 7.70
C ILE A 617 -16.64 41.54 6.78
N GLU A 618 -16.09 41.80 5.59
CA GLU A 618 -16.63 42.82 4.68
C GLU A 618 -17.99 42.41 4.11
N ARG A 619 -18.21 41.10 3.96
CA ARG A 619 -19.46 40.51 3.46
C ARG A 619 -20.55 40.36 4.53
N LEU A 620 -20.24 40.60 5.80
CA LEU A 620 -21.22 40.48 6.87
C LEU A 620 -22.21 41.66 6.86
N PRO A 621 -23.48 41.45 7.21
CA PRO A 621 -24.38 42.52 7.62
C PRO A 621 -23.80 43.37 8.77
N GLU A 622 -24.13 44.66 8.83
CA GLU A 622 -23.60 45.59 9.84
C GLU A 622 -23.79 45.09 11.29
N HIS A 623 -24.91 44.44 11.61
CA HIS A 623 -25.16 43.89 12.96
C HIS A 623 -24.25 42.72 13.32
N LEU A 624 -23.60 42.07 12.36
CA LEU A 624 -22.65 40.97 12.57
C LEU A 624 -21.19 41.40 12.52
N LYS A 625 -20.87 42.61 12.03
CA LYS A 625 -19.48 43.10 11.90
C LYS A 625 -18.79 43.38 13.24
N THR A 626 -19.55 43.60 14.32
CA THR A 626 -18.99 43.96 15.64
C THR A 626 -18.98 42.77 16.61
N GLY A 627 -17.80 42.38 17.11
CA GLY A 627 -17.66 41.35 18.14
C GLY A 627 -17.63 41.96 19.55
N THR A 628 -18.39 41.42 20.50
CA THR A 628 -18.41 41.87 21.90
C THR A 628 -17.87 40.78 22.82
N LYS A 629 -16.54 40.71 23.03
CA LYS A 629 -15.95 39.77 24.02
C LYS A 629 -15.79 40.37 25.42
N THR A 630 -15.82 41.70 25.54
CA THR A 630 -15.55 42.44 26.80
C THR A 630 -16.30 43.79 26.89
N GLY A 631 -17.45 43.93 26.23
CA GLY A 631 -18.19 45.20 26.17
C GLY A 631 -17.56 46.28 25.27
N LYS A 632 -16.47 45.98 24.55
CA LYS A 632 -15.88 46.84 23.51
C LYS A 632 -15.94 46.15 22.14
N PRO A 633 -16.24 46.88 21.06
CA PRO A 633 -16.22 46.33 19.70
C PRO A 633 -14.80 45.86 19.33
N ILE A 634 -14.64 44.57 19.03
CA ILE A 634 -13.41 44.02 18.48
C ILE A 634 -13.57 43.96 16.96
N ALA A 635 -12.75 44.73 16.24
CA ALA A 635 -12.83 44.89 14.78
C ALA A 635 -12.23 43.71 13.98
N ASN A 636 -11.53 42.76 14.62
CA ASN A 636 -10.81 41.72 13.89
C ASN A 636 -10.85 40.35 14.58
N PHE A 637 -11.91 39.57 14.33
CA PHE A 637 -12.09 38.19 14.83
C PHE A 637 -12.10 37.13 13.72
N SER A 638 -11.83 37.49 12.46
CA SER A 638 -11.88 36.61 11.28
C SER A 638 -10.90 35.43 11.34
N HIS A 639 -9.75 35.61 12.00
CA HIS A 639 -8.71 34.58 12.10
C HIS A 639 -9.13 33.35 12.92
N VAL A 640 -10.16 33.47 13.75
CA VAL A 640 -10.68 32.41 14.64
C VAL A 640 -11.72 31.53 13.93
N TYR A 641 -12.35 32.04 12.86
CA TYR A 641 -13.47 31.37 12.20
C TYR A 641 -13.09 30.87 10.81
N LYS A 642 -12.71 29.59 10.72
CA LYS A 642 -12.45 28.89 9.46
C LYS A 642 -13.37 27.68 9.32
N ARG A 643 -14.09 27.59 8.20
CA ARG A 643 -14.85 26.41 7.81
C ARG A 643 -13.94 25.39 7.15
N LEU A 644 -14.05 24.13 7.56
CA LEU A 644 -13.32 23.04 6.93
C LEU A 644 -13.83 22.80 5.50
N ASP A 645 -13.03 22.11 4.70
CA ASP A 645 -13.33 21.73 3.32
C ASP A 645 -13.48 20.21 3.28
N ARG A 646 -14.64 19.70 2.86
CA ARG A 646 -14.90 18.25 2.84
C ARG A 646 -13.97 17.51 1.90
N LYS A 647 -13.40 18.18 0.90
CA LYS A 647 -12.51 17.59 -0.12
C LYS A 647 -11.04 17.67 0.25
N LYS A 648 -10.70 18.16 1.46
CA LYS A 648 -9.32 18.32 1.91
C LYS A 648 -9.14 17.76 3.32
N PRO A 649 -7.90 17.44 3.73
CA PRO A 649 -7.61 17.13 5.12
C PRO A 649 -7.85 18.37 5.99
N SER A 650 -8.16 18.14 7.27
CA SER A 650 -8.33 19.21 8.25
C SER A 650 -7.01 19.95 8.49
N SER A 651 -7.09 21.22 8.88
CA SER A 651 -5.92 21.86 9.52
C SER A 651 -5.63 21.19 10.86
N THR A 652 -4.44 21.44 11.43
CA THR A 652 -4.13 20.95 12.78
C THR A 652 -5.23 21.34 13.76
N ILE A 653 -5.76 20.36 14.49
CA ILE A 653 -6.70 20.56 15.59
C ILE A 653 -5.87 21.09 16.76
N VAL A 654 -6.04 22.38 17.06
CA VAL A 654 -5.20 23.12 18.02
C VAL A 654 -5.80 23.03 19.43
N PRO A 655 -4.99 22.70 20.44
CA PRO A 655 -5.40 22.81 21.84
C PRO A 655 -5.44 24.29 22.28
N GLY A 656 -6.54 24.75 22.88
CA GLY A 656 -6.56 26.06 23.58
C GLY A 656 -7.71 27.03 23.27
N HIS A 657 -8.69 26.65 22.47
CA HIS A 657 -9.93 27.42 22.31
C HIS A 657 -11.13 26.52 22.60
N ASN A 658 -12.19 27.05 23.22
CA ASN A 658 -13.43 26.34 23.57
C ASN A 658 -14.21 25.81 22.34
N ALA A 659 -13.58 25.76 21.17
CA ALA A 659 -14.18 25.50 19.88
C ALA A 659 -13.14 24.93 18.91
N PHE A 660 -13.47 23.80 18.31
CA PHE A 660 -12.82 23.29 17.10
C PHE A 660 -13.18 24.15 15.87
N PRO A 661 -12.53 23.92 14.72
CA PRO A 661 -12.91 24.57 13.46
C PRO A 661 -14.40 24.41 13.13
N VAL A 662 -14.91 25.28 12.26
CA VAL A 662 -16.32 25.23 11.82
C VAL A 662 -16.53 24.02 10.91
N HIS A 663 -17.60 23.27 11.16
CA HIS A 663 -17.99 22.08 10.40
C HIS A 663 -18.08 22.40 8.89
N PRO A 664 -17.70 21.52 7.95
CA PRO A 664 -17.70 21.85 6.51
C PRO A 664 -19.07 22.23 5.90
N VAL A 665 -20.17 22.02 6.61
CA VAL A 665 -21.56 22.17 6.11
C VAL A 665 -22.45 22.83 7.16
N LEU A 666 -22.49 22.27 8.37
CA LEU A 666 -23.36 22.75 9.45
C LEU A 666 -22.86 24.07 10.03
N ASN A 667 -23.79 24.92 10.50
CA ASN A 667 -23.49 26.21 11.13
C ASN A 667 -23.14 26.03 12.61
N ARG A 668 -22.13 25.20 12.87
CA ARG A 668 -21.56 24.91 14.19
C ARG A 668 -20.09 24.54 14.07
N THR A 669 -19.38 24.60 15.18
CA THR A 669 -18.06 23.99 15.33
C THR A 669 -18.15 22.47 15.29
N LEU A 670 -17.03 21.79 15.06
CA LEU A 670 -16.97 20.35 15.25
C LEU A 670 -17.31 19.97 16.71
N THR A 671 -17.93 18.81 16.86
CA THR A 671 -18.06 18.08 18.12
C THR A 671 -16.74 17.41 18.50
N VAL A 672 -16.63 16.94 19.75
CA VAL A 672 -15.46 16.17 20.21
C VAL A 672 -15.31 14.88 19.41
N ARG A 673 -16.40 14.15 19.14
CA ARG A 673 -16.37 12.93 18.32
C ARG A 673 -15.86 13.17 16.90
N GLU A 674 -16.33 14.22 16.22
CA GLU A 674 -15.87 14.56 14.87
C GLU A 674 -14.37 14.91 14.85
N ALA A 675 -13.90 15.68 15.84
CA ALA A 675 -12.48 15.99 15.98
C ALA A 675 -11.64 14.75 16.34
N ALA A 676 -12.17 13.85 17.16
CA ALA A 676 -11.53 12.59 17.54
C ALA A 676 -11.36 11.66 16.33
N ARG A 677 -12.39 11.55 15.45
CA ARG A 677 -12.27 10.82 14.18
C ARG A 677 -11.21 11.40 13.25
N ILE A 678 -11.11 12.74 13.18
CA ILE A 678 -10.05 13.40 12.41
C ILE A 678 -8.66 13.05 12.97
N GLN A 679 -8.53 12.88 14.29
CA GLN A 679 -7.32 12.40 14.98
C GLN A 679 -7.20 10.86 14.99
N THR A 680 -8.06 10.15 14.26
CA THR A 680 -8.10 8.68 14.11
C THR A 680 -8.33 7.89 15.40
N PHE A 681 -8.99 8.49 16.39
CA PHE A 681 -9.49 7.72 17.54
C PHE A 681 -10.65 6.81 17.13
N PRO A 682 -10.76 5.61 17.73
CA PRO A 682 -11.95 4.77 17.59
C PRO A 682 -13.23 5.46 18.10
N ASP A 683 -14.36 5.11 17.51
CA ASP A 683 -15.66 5.69 17.85
C ASP A 683 -16.14 5.38 19.27
N HIS A 684 -15.63 4.31 19.87
CA HIS A 684 -15.94 3.96 21.26
C HIS A 684 -15.06 4.70 22.29
N TYR A 685 -14.02 5.41 21.86
CA TYR A 685 -13.06 6.05 22.76
C TYR A 685 -13.72 7.14 23.61
N GLN A 686 -13.51 7.10 24.92
CA GLN A 686 -14.15 7.98 25.90
C GLN A 686 -13.24 9.16 26.29
N PHE A 687 -13.81 10.35 26.41
CA PHE A 687 -13.14 11.55 26.90
C PHE A 687 -13.77 12.00 28.22
N VAL A 688 -13.01 12.65 29.10
CA VAL A 688 -13.48 12.98 30.47
C VAL A 688 -13.31 14.46 30.78
N GLY A 689 -14.21 15.00 31.59
CA GLY A 689 -14.18 16.39 32.05
C GLY A 689 -15.05 17.34 31.22
N PRO A 690 -15.02 18.63 31.56
CA PRO A 690 -15.72 19.67 30.79
C PRO A 690 -15.27 19.72 29.33
N ILE A 691 -16.09 20.32 28.47
CA ILE A 691 -15.84 20.38 27.01
C ILE A 691 -14.45 20.92 26.65
N ILE A 692 -13.93 21.89 27.41
CA ILE A 692 -12.58 22.42 27.23
C ILE A 692 -11.51 21.33 27.40
N ASN A 693 -11.62 20.49 28.43
CA ASN A 693 -10.68 19.40 28.71
C ASN A 693 -10.78 18.30 27.65
N GLN A 694 -11.99 17.95 27.21
CA GLN A 694 -12.17 17.01 26.10
C GLN A 694 -11.54 17.55 24.80
N CYS A 695 -11.68 18.85 24.51
CA CYS A 695 -11.03 19.49 23.37
C CYS A 695 -9.49 19.46 23.49
N LEU A 696 -8.95 19.70 24.68
CA LEU A 696 -7.52 19.62 24.96
C LEU A 696 -7.00 18.19 24.78
N GLN A 697 -7.71 17.19 25.29
CA GLN A 697 -7.36 15.77 25.15
C GLN A 697 -7.22 15.38 23.66
N VAL A 698 -8.20 15.71 22.83
CA VAL A 698 -8.15 15.41 21.38
C VAL A 698 -7.08 16.23 20.66
N GLY A 699 -6.92 17.51 21.00
CA GLY A 699 -5.95 18.40 20.33
C GLY A 699 -4.48 18.07 20.66
N ASN A 700 -4.21 17.69 21.90
CA ASN A 700 -2.88 17.33 22.38
C ASN A 700 -2.46 15.94 21.92
N ALA A 701 -3.39 14.99 21.80
CA ALA A 701 -3.08 13.62 21.43
C ALA A 701 -2.24 13.50 20.16
N PHE A 702 -1.34 12.53 20.18
CA PHE A 702 -0.69 12.02 18.97
C PHE A 702 -1.69 11.16 18.17
N PRO A 703 -1.76 11.26 16.83
CA PRO A 703 -2.74 10.50 16.06
C PRO A 703 -2.54 8.99 16.19
N CYS A 704 -3.61 8.27 16.57
CA CYS A 704 -3.57 6.82 16.84
C CYS A 704 -3.04 6.01 15.65
N LEU A 705 -3.50 6.34 14.43
CA LEU A 705 -3.07 5.63 13.21
C LEU A 705 -1.57 5.79 12.94
N VAL A 706 -1.00 6.97 13.24
CA VAL A 706 0.45 7.18 13.07
C VAL A 706 1.20 6.32 14.09
N ALA A 707 0.80 6.33 15.36
CA ALA A 707 1.41 5.49 16.38
C ALA A 707 1.36 3.99 16.01
N GLN A 708 0.22 3.52 15.48
CA GLN A 708 0.07 2.15 14.99
C GLN A 708 1.10 1.82 13.90
N ILE A 709 1.22 2.66 12.87
CA ILE A 709 2.14 2.41 11.74
C ILE A 709 3.60 2.35 12.22
N PHE A 710 3.99 3.20 13.17
CA PHE A 710 5.33 3.15 13.78
C PHE A 710 5.53 1.89 14.62
N GLY A 711 4.53 1.48 15.41
CA GLY A 711 4.57 0.22 16.16
C GLY A 711 4.72 -1.01 15.27
N GLU A 712 3.93 -1.10 14.20
CA GLU A 712 4.02 -2.18 13.21
C GLU A 712 5.40 -2.22 12.53
N ARG A 713 5.97 -1.05 12.23
CA ARG A 713 7.30 -0.95 11.63
C ARG A 713 8.39 -1.39 12.59
N LEU A 714 8.34 -0.97 13.86
CA LEU A 714 9.27 -1.40 14.90
C LEU A 714 9.24 -2.92 15.07
N ARG A 715 8.04 -3.51 15.15
CA ARG A 715 7.89 -4.98 15.23
C ARG A 715 8.49 -5.68 14.01
N THR A 716 8.31 -5.10 12.83
CA THR A 716 8.89 -5.64 11.59
C THR A 716 10.42 -5.63 11.66
N VAL A 717 11.02 -4.53 12.11
CA VAL A 717 12.48 -4.43 12.29
C VAL A 717 12.99 -5.49 13.27
N ILE A 718 12.32 -5.64 14.42
CA ILE A 718 12.74 -6.57 15.48
C ILE A 718 12.56 -8.03 15.06
N ASN A 719 11.39 -8.40 14.53
CA ASN A 719 11.11 -9.79 14.13
C ASN A 719 12.04 -10.31 13.03
N ASN A 720 12.56 -9.41 12.18
CA ASN A 720 13.47 -9.78 11.09
C ASN A 720 14.94 -9.47 11.41
N GLU A 721 15.25 -9.04 12.63
CA GLU A 721 16.61 -8.67 13.06
C GLU A 721 17.33 -7.77 12.05
N TRP A 722 16.63 -6.74 11.55
CA TRP A 722 17.14 -5.87 10.50
C TRP A 722 18.27 -4.96 11.00
N LYS A 723 19.51 -5.30 10.64
CA LYS A 723 20.74 -4.51 10.84
C LYS A 723 21.15 -3.77 9.57
N GLU A 724 21.97 -2.73 9.68
CA GLU A 724 22.45 -1.98 8.50
C GLU A 724 23.18 -2.86 7.46
N GLU A 725 23.85 -3.92 7.90
CA GLU A 725 24.58 -4.89 7.07
C GLU A 725 23.68 -5.95 6.40
N ASN A 726 22.65 -6.43 7.10
CA ASN A 726 21.78 -7.54 6.66
C ASN A 726 20.44 -7.08 6.08
N THR A 727 20.18 -5.78 6.09
CA THR A 727 19.00 -5.21 5.46
C THR A 727 19.14 -5.33 3.95
N THR A 728 18.29 -6.17 3.36
CA THR A 728 18.18 -6.28 1.90
C THR A 728 17.97 -4.89 1.29
N HIS A 729 18.38 -4.70 0.03
CA HIS A 729 18.14 -3.43 -0.67
C HIS A 729 16.64 -3.04 -0.66
N LEU A 730 15.72 -4.02 -0.60
CA LEU A 730 14.28 -3.80 -0.40
C LEU A 730 13.92 -3.35 1.01
N ALA A 731 14.54 -3.92 2.05
CA ALA A 731 14.36 -3.49 3.43
C ALA A 731 14.89 -2.06 3.61
N LYS A 732 16.11 -1.75 3.12
CA LYS A 732 16.67 -0.38 3.09
C LYS A 732 15.77 0.58 2.32
N TYR A 733 15.26 0.17 1.17
CA TYR A 733 14.29 0.97 0.38
C TYR A 733 12.91 1.08 1.03
N SER A 734 12.57 0.27 2.03
CA SER A 734 11.34 0.42 2.84
C SER A 734 11.54 1.26 4.10
N MET A 735 12.80 1.63 4.39
CA MET A 735 13.25 2.32 5.61
C MET A 735 13.97 3.64 5.34
N LEU A 736 14.36 3.93 4.10
CA LEU A 736 14.99 5.16 3.68
C LEU A 736 14.32 5.74 2.44
N GLU A 737 14.03 7.04 2.55
CA GLU A 737 13.19 7.96 1.75
C GLU A 737 11.67 7.78 1.85
#